data_AF-A0A523UND1-F1
#
_entry.id   AF-A0A523UND1-F1
#
_cell.length_a   1.000
_cell.length_b   1.000
_cell.length_c   1.000
_cell.angle_alpha   90.00
_cell.angle_beta   90.00
_cell.angle_gamma   90.00
#
_symmetry.space_group_name_H-M   'P 1'
#
loop_
_entity.id
_entity.type
_entity.pdbx_description
1 polymer ?
#
loop_
_entity_poly.entity_id
_entity_poly.type
_entity_poly.pdbx_seq_one_letter_code
_entity_poly.pdbx_strand_id
1 'polypeptide(L)'
;MLSLTQEHLTEREYARFSRSYWQSIRLTWQPTVPILGTLNQVAGEEEGKMTRSYALVAVCILAVSVIPALAWGYAITLSSGEYEIVDREDGWQEILMKDFGKISTPGGPWLPTKTFMIVVPPGATVLSASISGNGLTELSGAYKIKPAPMQFPRGSYDEEYAKKAREVYDQNYDEIYSSDAPYPREVGRYEGTGDMRKWRFARVSFCPFVYRPKSGKLSVYKSATAAISYSLPAEGSPEWEKVQTILFDSVMDDVARRIFVNYWEAKSWYVPSLEPRPKKEGPFGSMQDGFNYLIIVPDSSYYDAVTPLIEWKISIGDSLAMFTATFFADSCPGPDLQAKIRNGLKLLYEGDFGLKYVLLVGDIDQIPMRTCHIDTPAHAIDIPTDFYYAELSRPDSLSWNKDGDIFYGELGEDTVDFAAEVYLGRIPWSDTTKVRTICERIVAFEGDMGGWKKWALLLGSITFYPDSTHVKTDEAGLMEDMIADAIFDISESWRMYEAEGHSPSSYSWNAPLCLDSVLSEWTTYRYGFVNWSSHGNDTGAYRTVWVEDYNGNDTCEPNEKGEPPIITTSYLSGLNDAIVYSSACLTGNPDYYNLAQMLLGESGGVTVCAATRSMLGPSVDPVHGDVGGNISLNYYFCKYAFKDEMKVGDAFYEDKTYYWTHFYPSPQPGWHELMDYWNLLTLTLYGDPALTWQGVTGVEEIAKTSTPGRLILNQNSPNPFTVSTKIKYHLSVPSQVSLRIYDVSGRVVTNLVNEFCKPGNYAAKWDGRSDGGDEVASGVYFYRLEASGLRNTKKMVLLR
;
A
#
# COMPACT_ATOMS: atom_id res chain seq x y z
N MET A 1 17.56 43.53 -0.76
CA MET A 1 18.74 43.40 -1.65
C MET A 1 19.98 43.22 -0.77
N LEU A 2 20.40 41.98 -0.55
CA LEU A 2 21.76 41.50 -0.21
C LEU A 2 21.65 40.00 0.10
N SER A 3 22.24 39.20 -0.79
CA SER A 3 22.33 37.74 -0.76
C SER A 3 23.33 37.27 0.29
N LEU A 4 23.03 36.17 0.99
CA LEU A 4 24.04 35.38 1.70
C LEU A 4 23.98 33.93 1.19
N THR A 5 25.12 33.50 0.66
CA THR A 5 25.42 32.21 0.04
C THR A 5 25.69 31.13 1.09
N GLN A 6 25.21 29.91 0.83
CA GLN A 6 25.55 28.68 1.55
C GLN A 6 27.02 28.29 1.32
N GLU A 7 27.79 28.11 2.39
CA GLU A 7 29.05 27.35 2.34
C GLU A 7 28.82 25.88 2.72
N HIS A 8 29.39 24.99 1.92
CA HIS A 8 29.38 23.53 2.11
C HIS A 8 30.38 23.13 3.21
N LEU A 9 29.94 22.38 4.21
CA LEU A 9 30.80 21.61 5.09
C LEU A 9 30.99 20.19 4.52
N THR A 10 32.20 19.64 4.64
CA THR A 10 32.56 18.34 4.05
C THR A 10 32.27 17.17 4.99
N GLU A 11 31.97 15.98 4.46
CA GLU A 11 31.56 14.77 5.21
C GLU A 11 32.50 14.37 6.37
N ARG A 12 33.78 14.75 6.31
CA ARG A 12 34.75 14.43 7.39
C ARG A 12 34.58 15.27 8.65
N GLU A 13 33.88 16.39 8.60
CA GLU A 13 33.63 17.25 9.76
C GLU A 13 32.39 16.79 10.57
N TYR A 14 31.47 16.04 9.93
CA TYR A 14 30.31 15.42 10.60
C TYR A 14 30.69 14.28 11.56
N ALA A 15 31.73 13.49 11.22
CA ALA A 15 32.12 12.31 12.02
C ALA A 15 32.68 12.64 13.42
N ARG A 16 33.09 13.90 13.69
CA ARG A 16 33.59 14.32 15.00
C ARG A 16 32.48 14.73 15.99
N PHE A 17 31.22 14.85 15.55
CA PHE A 17 30.09 15.29 16.39
C PHE A 17 29.28 14.15 17.05
N SER A 18 29.59 12.88 16.78
CA SER A 18 28.77 11.73 17.23
C SER A 18 28.80 11.47 18.75
N ARG A 19 29.76 12.02 19.51
CA ARG A 19 29.79 11.90 20.99
C ARG A 19 29.09 13.03 21.75
N SER A 20 28.77 14.16 21.11
CA SER A 20 28.08 15.29 21.77
C SER A 20 26.56 15.27 21.59
N TYR A 21 26.01 14.29 20.86
CA TYR A 21 24.60 14.20 20.45
C TYR A 21 23.62 14.24 21.64
N TRP A 22 23.88 13.49 22.72
CA TRP A 22 23.03 13.50 23.92
C TRP A 22 23.12 14.78 24.77
N GLN A 23 24.18 15.60 24.59
CA GLN A 23 24.32 16.89 25.27
C GLN A 23 23.73 18.05 24.45
N SER A 24 23.77 18.00 23.12
CA SER A 24 23.18 19.04 22.26
C SER A 24 21.65 18.99 22.20
N ILE A 25 21.03 17.81 22.37
CA ILE A 25 19.57 17.67 22.55
C ILE A 25 19.07 18.39 23.81
N ARG A 26 19.94 18.72 24.77
CA ARG A 26 19.53 19.50 25.96
C ARG A 26 19.49 21.02 25.73
N LEU A 27 20.08 21.55 24.66
CA LEU A 27 20.32 23.00 24.53
C LEU A 27 19.31 23.75 23.63
N THR A 28 18.49 23.03 22.85
CA THR A 28 17.42 23.62 22.02
C THR A 28 15.99 23.24 22.45
N TRP A 29 15.83 22.51 23.56
CA TRP A 29 14.56 21.87 23.92
C TRP A 29 14.16 22.27 25.34
N GLN A 30 13.00 22.90 25.50
CA GLN A 30 12.47 23.23 26.83
C GLN A 30 11.46 22.16 27.29
N PRO A 31 11.57 21.63 28.52
CA PRO A 31 10.51 20.84 29.13
C PRO A 31 9.31 21.76 29.44
N THR A 32 8.11 21.40 28.97
CA THR A 32 6.88 22.08 29.37
C THR A 32 6.38 21.51 30.70
N VAL A 33 6.29 22.36 31.73
CA VAL A 33 5.55 22.07 32.97
C VAL A 33 4.08 22.44 32.74
N PRO A 34 3.09 21.58 33.03
CA PRO A 34 1.68 21.95 32.89
C PRO A 34 1.29 23.00 33.93
N ILE A 35 0.74 24.13 33.49
CA ILE A 35 0.14 25.15 34.36
C ILE A 35 -1.24 24.63 34.80
N LEU A 36 -1.34 24.15 36.03
CA LEU A 36 -2.62 23.92 36.72
C LEU A 36 -3.17 25.27 37.20
N GLY A 37 -4.24 25.75 36.56
CA GLY A 37 -4.96 26.93 37.01
C GLY A 37 -6.43 26.85 36.62
N THR A 38 -7.27 26.37 37.54
CA THR A 38 -8.56 26.95 38.00
C THR A 38 -9.44 25.87 38.59
N LEU A 39 -9.53 25.79 39.93
CA LEU A 39 -10.68 25.27 40.66
C LEU A 39 -10.71 26.01 42.02
N ASN A 40 -11.48 27.08 42.08
CA ASN A 40 -11.82 27.77 43.33
C ASN A 40 -13.28 28.22 43.24
N GLN A 41 -14.16 27.47 43.92
CA GLN A 41 -15.56 27.72 44.32
C GLN A 41 -16.17 26.31 44.43
N VAL A 42 -16.62 25.79 45.57
CA VAL A 42 -17.49 26.37 46.59
C VAL A 42 -17.17 25.70 47.93
N ALA A 43 -16.99 26.50 48.98
CA ALA A 43 -17.07 26.02 50.37
C ALA A 43 -18.50 26.28 50.87
N GLY A 44 -19.15 25.24 51.37
CA GLY A 44 -20.42 25.29 52.07
C GLY A 44 -20.42 24.16 53.11
N GLU A 45 -20.53 24.56 54.36
CA GLU A 45 -20.44 23.78 55.59
C GLU A 45 -21.51 22.68 55.69
N GLU A 46 -21.17 21.52 56.26
CA GLU A 46 -21.92 20.97 57.40
C GLU A 46 -21.18 19.79 58.06
N GLU A 47 -21.21 19.80 59.40
CA GLU A 47 -20.53 18.89 60.32
C GLU A 47 -21.22 17.51 60.44
N GLY A 48 -20.39 16.48 60.59
CA GLY A 48 -20.60 15.45 61.63
C GLY A 48 -21.46 14.23 61.29
N LYS A 49 -20.81 13.06 61.17
CA LYS A 49 -20.89 11.97 62.17
C LYS A 49 -20.06 10.76 61.78
N MET A 50 -19.42 10.22 62.83
CA MET A 50 -18.66 8.97 62.89
C MET A 50 -19.38 7.76 62.29
N THR A 51 -18.61 6.88 61.64
CA THR A 51 -18.47 5.48 62.10
C THR A 51 -17.08 4.95 61.71
N ARG A 52 -16.30 4.63 62.76
CA ARG A 52 -15.06 3.84 62.69
C ARG A 52 -15.41 2.40 62.35
N SER A 53 -14.69 1.79 61.40
CA SER A 53 -14.17 0.42 61.51
C SER A 53 -13.14 0.16 60.41
N TYR A 54 -12.02 -0.45 60.80
CA TYR A 54 -10.87 -0.91 59.99
C TYR A 54 -9.79 0.13 59.64
N ALA A 55 -9.06 0.56 60.67
CA ALA A 55 -7.69 1.05 60.54
C ALA A 55 -6.79 0.21 61.45
N LEU A 56 -6.01 -0.71 60.86
CA LEU A 56 -4.71 -1.23 61.33
C LEU A 56 -4.38 -2.52 60.54
N VAL A 57 -3.81 -2.34 59.34
CA VAL A 57 -2.80 -3.17 58.64
C VAL A 57 -2.86 -2.76 57.16
N ALA A 58 -2.00 -1.81 56.76
CA ALA A 58 -1.47 -1.58 55.40
C ALA A 58 -1.00 -0.11 55.28
N VAL A 59 0.17 0.21 55.86
CA VAL A 59 0.80 1.54 55.74
C VAL A 59 2.13 1.50 54.97
N CYS A 60 2.50 0.40 54.29
CA CYS A 60 3.87 0.29 53.75
C CYS A 60 4.08 0.00 52.26
N ILE A 61 3.09 -0.11 51.37
CA ILE A 61 3.40 -0.33 49.94
C ILE A 61 2.38 0.41 49.04
N LEU A 62 2.89 1.02 47.96
CA LEU A 62 2.22 1.83 46.92
C LEU A 62 2.20 3.36 47.14
N ALA A 63 3.35 3.91 47.54
CA ALA A 63 3.83 5.11 46.86
C ALA A 63 4.84 4.67 45.80
N VAL A 64 4.35 4.03 44.73
CA VAL A 64 5.10 4.03 43.47
C VAL A 64 5.08 5.48 43.05
N SER A 65 6.24 6.12 43.20
CA SER A 65 6.54 7.37 42.53
C SER A 65 6.36 7.12 41.04
N VAL A 66 5.19 7.47 40.51
CA VAL A 66 5.04 7.76 39.09
C VAL A 66 5.90 9.00 38.89
N ILE A 67 7.18 8.79 38.60
CA ILE A 67 7.98 9.82 37.94
C ILE A 67 7.21 10.05 36.64
N PRO A 68 6.57 11.22 36.43
CA PRO A 68 5.93 11.47 35.15
C PRO A 68 7.03 11.28 34.10
N ALA A 69 6.78 10.37 33.15
CA ALA A 69 7.66 10.23 32.01
C ALA A 69 7.87 11.65 31.45
N LEU A 70 9.13 12.10 31.38
CA LEU A 70 9.46 13.42 30.85
C LEU A 70 8.83 13.53 29.45
N ALA A 71 7.80 14.36 29.33
CA ALA A 71 7.14 14.63 28.07
C ALA A 71 7.95 15.69 27.33
N TRP A 72 8.29 15.39 26.08
CA TRP A 72 9.01 16.26 25.18
C TRP A 72 8.02 16.91 24.21
N GLY A 73 8.32 18.12 23.74
CA GLY A 73 7.50 18.85 22.79
C GLY A 73 8.24 19.09 21.47
N TYR A 74 7.57 18.89 20.34
CA TYR A 74 8.00 19.32 19.01
C TYR A 74 6.88 20.15 18.37
N ALA A 75 7.22 21.26 17.72
CA ALA A 75 6.23 22.11 17.06
C ALA A 75 6.67 22.43 15.63
N ILE A 76 5.73 22.35 14.70
CA ILE A 76 5.95 22.68 13.29
C ILE A 76 4.84 23.58 12.76
N THR A 77 5.21 24.48 11.85
CA THR A 77 4.25 25.31 11.11
C THR A 77 3.88 24.62 9.79
N LEU A 78 2.59 24.35 9.63
CA LEU A 78 1.97 23.82 8.43
C LEU A 78 1.47 24.99 7.59
N SER A 79 2.10 25.23 6.44
CA SER A 79 1.74 26.38 5.60
C SER A 79 0.50 26.09 4.77
N SER A 80 -0.33 27.10 4.58
CA SER A 80 -1.38 27.07 3.56
C SER A 80 -0.75 27.37 2.20
N GLY A 81 -1.15 26.63 1.16
CA GLY A 81 -0.75 26.85 -0.22
C GLY A 81 -1.52 27.96 -0.93
N GLU A 82 -1.22 28.15 -2.21
CA GLU A 82 -2.00 28.99 -3.11
C GLU A 82 -3.37 28.34 -3.39
N TYR A 83 -4.39 29.19 -3.56
CA TYR A 83 -5.75 28.74 -3.85
C TYR A 83 -6.44 29.63 -4.88
N GLU A 84 -7.44 29.06 -5.53
CA GLU A 84 -8.35 29.72 -6.44
C GLU A 84 -9.80 29.43 -6.02
N ILE A 85 -10.69 30.42 -6.15
CA ILE A 85 -12.13 30.23 -5.95
C ILE A 85 -12.77 30.31 -7.34
N VAL A 86 -13.39 29.22 -7.76
CA VAL A 86 -13.94 29.04 -9.11
C VAL A 86 -15.46 29.02 -9.04
N ASP A 87 -16.11 29.85 -9.83
CA ASP A 87 -17.57 29.81 -10.04
C ASP A 87 -17.93 28.64 -10.97
N ARG A 88 -18.92 27.85 -10.57
CA ARG A 88 -19.45 26.72 -11.34
C ARG A 88 -20.77 27.08 -12.01
N GLU A 89 -21.12 26.36 -13.08
CA GLU A 89 -22.34 26.62 -13.86
C GLU A 89 -23.64 26.42 -13.04
N ASP A 90 -23.59 25.57 -12.02
CA ASP A 90 -24.67 25.33 -11.06
C ASP A 90 -24.85 26.47 -10.02
N GLY A 91 -24.05 27.55 -10.15
CA GLY A 91 -24.07 28.72 -9.27
C GLY A 91 -23.48 28.44 -7.88
N TRP A 92 -22.73 27.36 -7.71
CA TRP A 92 -21.87 27.13 -6.55
C TRP A 92 -20.44 27.58 -6.83
N GLN A 93 -19.66 27.69 -5.77
CA GLN A 93 -18.23 28.00 -5.82
C GLN A 93 -17.43 26.84 -5.26
N GLU A 94 -16.32 26.52 -5.90
CA GLU A 94 -15.34 25.56 -5.41
C GLU A 94 -14.03 26.25 -5.10
N ILE A 95 -13.33 25.77 -4.08
CA ILE A 95 -11.98 26.20 -3.74
C ILE A 95 -11.02 25.14 -4.24
N LEU A 96 -10.16 25.51 -5.19
CA LEU A 96 -9.07 24.68 -5.67
C LEU A 96 -7.81 25.10 -4.93
N MET A 97 -7.08 24.15 -4.36
CA MET A 97 -5.90 24.44 -3.56
C MET A 97 -4.84 23.40 -3.85
N LYS A 98 -3.67 23.87 -4.30
CA LYS A 98 -2.60 22.97 -4.72
C LYS A 98 -2.12 22.12 -3.54
N ASP A 99 -1.95 20.82 -3.79
CA ASP A 99 -1.47 19.80 -2.83
C ASP A 99 -2.39 19.61 -1.60
N PHE A 100 -3.66 20.00 -1.69
CA PHE A 100 -4.71 19.73 -0.70
C PHE A 100 -5.84 18.98 -1.39
N GLY A 101 -6.32 17.90 -0.77
CA GLY A 101 -7.58 17.28 -1.20
C GLY A 101 -8.77 18.02 -0.61
N LYS A 102 -9.91 17.35 -0.44
CA LYS A 102 -11.15 17.99 0.02
C LYS A 102 -11.85 17.17 1.10
N ILE A 103 -12.56 17.86 2.00
CA ILE A 103 -13.37 17.22 3.04
C ILE A 103 -14.49 16.41 2.36
N SER A 104 -14.52 15.10 2.60
CA SER A 104 -15.42 14.16 1.94
C SER A 104 -16.78 13.96 2.63
N THR A 105 -17.07 14.69 3.72
CA THR A 105 -18.33 14.57 4.48
C THR A 105 -19.54 15.01 3.63
N PRO A 106 -20.42 14.08 3.18
CA PRO A 106 -21.52 14.41 2.27
C PRO A 106 -22.44 15.49 2.85
N GLY A 107 -22.80 16.48 2.03
CA GLY A 107 -23.66 17.59 2.43
C GLY A 107 -22.95 18.72 3.21
N GLY A 108 -21.72 18.50 3.70
CA GLY A 108 -20.89 19.55 4.30
C GLY A 108 -20.17 20.42 3.27
N PRO A 109 -19.71 21.64 3.60
CA PRO A 109 -18.91 22.47 2.69
C PRO A 109 -17.65 21.75 2.16
N TRP A 110 -17.48 21.73 0.83
CA TRP A 110 -16.41 21.02 0.12
C TRP A 110 -15.09 21.80 0.16
N LEU A 111 -14.52 21.93 1.37
CA LEU A 111 -13.34 22.74 1.64
C LEU A 111 -12.03 21.95 1.48
N PRO A 112 -10.93 22.61 1.09
CA PRO A 112 -9.61 21.98 1.03
C PRO A 112 -9.10 21.52 2.39
N THR A 113 -8.49 20.34 2.43
CA THR A 113 -7.91 19.74 3.64
C THR A 113 -6.72 18.84 3.32
N LYS A 114 -5.83 18.66 4.29
CA LYS A 114 -4.67 17.76 4.18
C LYS A 114 -4.28 17.22 5.54
N THR A 115 -3.93 15.94 5.60
CA THR A 115 -3.23 15.30 6.71
C THR A 115 -1.73 15.34 6.46
N PHE A 116 -1.01 16.05 7.31
CA PHE A 116 0.43 16.13 7.31
C PHE A 116 1.00 14.98 8.14
N MET A 117 1.93 14.23 7.56
CA MET A 117 2.74 13.24 8.27
C MET A 117 4.00 13.92 8.78
N ILE A 118 4.07 14.09 10.10
CA ILE A 118 5.15 14.77 10.81
C ILE A 118 6.00 13.71 11.49
N VAL A 119 7.22 13.54 11.04
CA VAL A 119 8.18 12.63 11.66
C VAL A 119 8.44 13.09 13.08
N VAL A 120 8.38 12.14 14.02
CA VAL A 120 8.76 12.32 15.43
C VAL A 120 10.07 11.59 15.70
N PRO A 121 10.76 11.77 16.85
CA PRO A 121 11.99 11.04 17.09
C PRO A 121 11.80 9.50 17.08
N PRO A 122 12.87 8.73 16.76
CA PRO A 122 12.78 7.28 16.69
C PRO A 122 12.23 6.64 17.97
N GLY A 123 11.26 5.74 17.81
CA GLY A 123 10.62 5.04 18.94
C GLY A 123 9.68 5.90 19.78
N ALA A 124 9.43 7.16 19.43
CA ALA A 124 8.57 8.04 20.21
C ALA A 124 7.13 7.51 20.30
N THR A 125 6.59 7.55 21.52
CA THR A 125 5.15 7.38 21.78
C THR A 125 4.53 8.76 21.85
N VAL A 126 3.71 9.11 20.86
CA VAL A 126 2.99 10.38 20.85
C VAL A 126 1.89 10.33 21.91
N LEU A 127 1.90 11.32 22.79
CA LEU A 127 0.97 11.46 23.91
C LEU A 127 -0.23 12.34 23.53
N SER A 128 0.01 13.40 22.76
CA SER A 128 -1.02 14.29 22.22
C SER A 128 -0.46 15.15 21.09
N ALA A 129 -1.34 15.70 20.26
CA ALA A 129 -1.01 16.82 19.39
C ALA A 129 -2.13 17.87 19.42
N SER A 130 -1.76 19.15 19.37
CA SER A 130 -2.68 20.29 19.33
C SER A 130 -2.41 21.13 18.10
N ILE A 131 -3.49 21.61 17.45
CA ILE A 131 -3.43 22.36 16.20
C ILE A 131 -4.04 23.73 16.45
N SER A 132 -3.29 24.77 16.11
CA SER A 132 -3.72 26.16 16.27
C SER A 132 -3.50 26.94 14.98
N GLY A 133 -4.55 27.59 14.47
CA GLY A 133 -4.48 28.36 13.23
C GLY A 133 -3.81 29.71 13.44
N ASN A 134 -3.03 30.13 12.46
CA ASN A 134 -2.27 31.39 12.47
C ASN A 134 -2.74 32.32 11.35
N GLY A 135 -2.91 33.61 11.68
CA GLY A 135 -3.14 34.65 10.67
C GLY A 135 -4.47 34.56 9.92
N LEU A 136 -5.57 34.23 10.62
CA LEU A 136 -6.91 34.19 10.05
C LEU A 136 -7.28 35.52 9.41
N THR A 137 -7.72 35.47 8.15
CA THR A 137 -8.20 36.65 7.40
C THR A 137 -9.56 36.34 6.80
N GLU A 138 -10.56 37.20 7.03
CA GLU A 138 -11.89 37.11 6.37
C GLU A 138 -11.76 37.66 4.94
N LEU A 139 -12.24 36.89 3.96
CA LEU A 139 -12.24 37.29 2.56
C LEU A 139 -13.43 38.21 2.27
N SER A 140 -13.24 39.16 1.36
CA SER A 140 -14.29 40.12 1.01
C SER A 140 -15.34 39.49 0.10
N GLY A 141 -16.60 39.49 0.54
CA GLY A 141 -17.73 39.05 -0.29
C GLY A 141 -18.67 38.12 0.48
N ALA A 142 -19.65 37.58 -0.25
CA ALA A 142 -20.49 36.48 0.22
C ALA A 142 -20.26 35.30 -0.73
N TYR A 143 -19.84 34.18 -0.16
CA TYR A 143 -19.45 32.98 -0.89
C TYR A 143 -20.50 31.89 -0.75
N LYS A 144 -20.69 31.12 -1.83
CA LYS A 144 -21.62 30.00 -1.88
C LYS A 144 -20.84 28.72 -2.17
N ILE A 145 -20.17 28.20 -1.14
CA ILE A 145 -19.29 27.02 -1.28
C ILE A 145 -20.12 25.77 -1.54
N LYS A 146 -19.74 24.99 -2.54
CA LYS A 146 -20.43 23.75 -2.94
C LYS A 146 -20.43 22.73 -1.78
N PRO A 147 -21.55 22.03 -1.53
CA PRO A 147 -21.55 20.88 -0.62
C PRO A 147 -20.78 19.71 -1.23
N ALA A 148 -20.09 18.95 -0.39
CA ALA A 148 -19.40 17.74 -0.78
C ALA A 148 -20.42 16.71 -1.27
N PRO A 149 -20.16 16.04 -2.41
CA PRO A 149 -21.11 15.14 -3.02
C PRO A 149 -21.31 13.86 -2.20
N MET A 150 -22.40 13.16 -2.50
CA MET A 150 -22.55 11.77 -2.05
C MET A 150 -21.56 10.88 -2.80
N GLN A 151 -21.06 9.84 -2.13
CA GLN A 151 -20.31 8.78 -2.79
C GLN A 151 -21.21 7.55 -2.98
N PHE A 152 -21.04 6.86 -4.10
CA PHE A 152 -21.79 5.68 -4.47
C PHE A 152 -20.88 4.56 -4.94
N PRO A 153 -21.24 3.29 -4.71
CA PRO A 153 -20.55 2.18 -5.33
C PRO A 153 -20.72 2.26 -6.86
N ARG A 154 -19.67 1.93 -7.61
CA ARG A 154 -19.73 1.77 -9.07
C ARG A 154 -20.32 0.41 -9.49
N GLY A 155 -20.91 -0.34 -8.56
CA GLY A 155 -21.47 -1.67 -8.81
C GLY A 155 -22.97 -1.63 -9.03
N SER A 156 -23.64 -2.78 -8.93
CA SER A 156 -25.11 -2.85 -8.91
C SER A 156 -25.69 -1.91 -7.85
N TYR A 157 -26.67 -1.12 -8.26
CA TYR A 157 -27.36 -0.14 -7.40
C TYR A 157 -27.94 -0.83 -6.15
N ASP A 158 -27.51 -0.37 -4.97
CA ASP A 158 -28.10 -0.74 -3.69
C ASP A 158 -29.02 0.40 -3.24
N GLU A 159 -30.33 0.17 -3.32
CA GLU A 159 -31.37 1.14 -2.93
C GLU A 159 -31.26 1.56 -1.46
N GLU A 160 -30.92 0.63 -0.56
CA GLU A 160 -30.80 0.92 0.87
C GLU A 160 -29.59 1.81 1.12
N TYR A 161 -28.48 1.50 0.45
CA TYR A 161 -27.28 2.32 0.47
C TYR A 161 -27.53 3.73 -0.05
N ALA A 162 -28.14 3.86 -1.24
CA ALA A 162 -28.42 5.15 -1.86
C ALA A 162 -29.34 6.01 -0.99
N LYS A 163 -30.35 5.38 -0.38
CA LYS A 163 -31.23 6.04 0.59
C LYS A 163 -30.46 6.54 1.81
N LYS A 164 -29.59 5.72 2.40
CA LYS A 164 -28.76 6.13 3.55
C LYS A 164 -27.81 7.26 3.19
N ALA A 165 -27.16 7.20 2.02
CA ALA A 165 -26.30 8.27 1.52
C ALA A 165 -27.05 9.60 1.38
N ARG A 166 -28.29 9.54 0.85
CA ARG A 166 -29.17 10.69 0.72
C ARG A 166 -29.58 11.27 2.08
N GLU A 167 -30.02 10.42 3.01
CA GLU A 167 -30.40 10.82 4.36
C GLU A 167 -29.25 11.53 5.09
N VAL A 168 -28.04 10.98 5.03
CA VAL A 168 -26.84 11.58 5.64
C VAL A 168 -26.52 12.93 4.99
N TYR A 169 -26.56 13.00 3.66
CA TYR A 169 -26.32 14.26 2.95
C TYR A 169 -27.34 15.33 3.36
N ASP A 170 -28.64 15.02 3.33
CA ASP A 170 -29.70 16.00 3.59
C ASP A 170 -29.65 16.48 5.03
N GLN A 171 -29.42 15.57 5.98
CA GLN A 171 -29.23 15.94 7.39
C GLN A 171 -28.05 16.90 7.56
N ASN A 172 -26.88 16.58 6.98
CA ASN A 172 -25.69 17.42 7.08
C ASN A 172 -25.90 18.77 6.39
N TYR A 173 -26.48 18.76 5.19
CA TYR A 173 -26.74 19.97 4.41
C TYR A 173 -27.67 20.91 5.17
N ASP A 174 -28.81 20.40 5.66
CA ASP A 174 -29.79 21.20 6.39
C ASP A 174 -29.21 21.73 7.71
N GLU A 175 -28.46 20.92 8.46
CA GLU A 175 -27.83 21.35 9.71
C GLU A 175 -26.76 22.43 9.47
N ILE A 176 -25.90 22.25 8.47
CA ILE A 176 -24.72 23.09 8.26
C ILE A 176 -25.09 24.36 7.49
N TYR A 177 -25.83 24.26 6.38
CA TYR A 177 -26.14 25.41 5.53
C TYR A 177 -27.20 26.35 6.11
N SER A 178 -28.01 25.89 7.07
CA SER A 178 -28.97 26.76 7.79
C SER A 178 -28.35 27.56 8.95
N SER A 179 -27.06 27.34 9.23
CA SER A 179 -26.33 27.84 10.39
C SER A 179 -25.14 28.74 10.02
N ASP A 180 -24.78 29.63 10.94
CA ASP A 180 -23.55 30.45 10.88
C ASP A 180 -22.43 29.91 11.78
N ALA A 181 -22.60 28.70 12.32
CA ALA A 181 -21.51 28.00 13.00
C ALA A 181 -20.31 27.84 12.03
N PRO A 182 -19.08 28.01 12.51
CA PRO A 182 -17.90 27.83 11.66
C PRO A 182 -17.77 26.36 11.24
N TYR A 183 -17.49 26.14 9.95
CA TYR A 183 -17.17 24.85 9.36
C TYR A 183 -15.79 24.86 8.68
N PRO A 184 -14.90 23.89 8.97
CA PRO A 184 -15.00 22.96 10.09
C PRO A 184 -14.97 23.71 11.44
N ARG A 185 -15.44 23.06 12.51
CA ARG A 185 -15.46 23.65 13.86
C ARG A 185 -14.05 23.86 14.43
N GLU A 186 -13.13 22.99 14.05
CA GLU A 186 -11.73 22.99 14.45
C GLU A 186 -10.85 23.19 13.22
N VAL A 187 -9.72 23.90 13.38
CA VAL A 187 -8.77 24.17 12.29
C VAL A 187 -8.07 22.89 11.79
N GLY A 188 -7.97 21.87 12.65
CA GLY A 188 -7.24 20.64 12.37
C GLY A 188 -7.22 19.72 13.58
N ARG A 189 -6.81 18.47 13.38
CA ARG A 189 -6.89 17.40 14.39
C ARG A 189 -5.67 16.51 14.41
N TYR A 190 -5.49 15.83 15.53
CA TYR A 190 -4.57 14.72 15.65
C TYR A 190 -5.25 13.44 15.16
N GLU A 191 -4.74 12.87 14.07
CA GLU A 191 -5.31 11.70 13.37
C GLU A 191 -4.62 10.38 13.77
N GLY A 192 -3.80 10.41 14.83
CA GLY A 192 -3.05 9.26 15.32
C GLY A 192 -1.58 9.23 14.87
N THR A 193 -0.98 8.05 14.96
CA THR A 193 0.41 7.81 14.55
C THR A 193 0.50 6.63 13.62
N GLY A 194 1.52 6.61 12.76
CA GLY A 194 1.91 5.45 11.99
C GLY A 194 3.42 5.25 12.00
N ASP A 195 3.84 4.23 11.29
CA ASP A 195 5.24 3.86 11.11
C ASP A 195 5.42 3.57 9.61
N MET A 196 6.46 4.11 8.98
CA MET A 196 6.83 3.72 7.61
C MET A 196 8.30 3.34 7.64
N ARG A 197 8.57 2.03 7.54
CA ARG A 197 9.92 1.51 7.73
C ARG A 197 10.50 2.00 9.07
N LYS A 198 11.71 2.57 9.07
CA LYS A 198 12.30 3.20 10.26
C LYS A 198 11.56 4.45 10.74
N TRP A 199 10.77 5.12 9.90
CA TRP A 199 10.24 6.45 10.17
C TRP A 199 8.95 6.42 10.99
N ARG A 200 9.02 6.87 12.24
CA ARG A 200 7.86 7.06 13.11
C ARG A 200 7.25 8.44 12.85
N PHE A 201 5.93 8.52 12.67
CA PHE A 201 5.27 9.81 12.40
C PHE A 201 3.94 10.00 13.16
N ALA A 202 3.63 11.25 13.47
CA ALA A 202 2.33 11.72 13.88
C ALA A 202 1.55 12.22 12.65
N ARG A 203 0.24 11.99 12.63
CA ARG A 203 -0.66 12.48 11.59
C ARG A 203 -1.47 13.64 12.12
N VAL A 204 -1.42 14.76 11.41
CA VAL A 204 -2.13 15.98 11.80
C VAL A 204 -2.88 16.55 10.61
N SER A 205 -4.20 16.61 10.68
CA SER A 205 -5.03 17.26 9.66
C SER A 205 -5.07 18.77 9.85
N PHE A 206 -5.18 19.51 8.74
CA PHE A 206 -5.33 20.95 8.72
C PHE A 206 -6.25 21.37 7.56
N CYS A 207 -7.31 22.09 7.89
CA CYS A 207 -8.19 22.78 6.96
C CYS A 207 -7.89 24.28 7.01
N PRO A 208 -7.33 24.88 5.95
CA PRO A 208 -7.00 26.30 5.93
C PRO A 208 -8.22 27.22 5.98
N PHE A 209 -9.38 26.74 5.54
CA PHE A 209 -10.58 27.55 5.39
C PHE A 209 -11.55 27.37 6.56
N VAL A 210 -12.23 28.46 6.92
CA VAL A 210 -13.38 28.45 7.81
C VAL A 210 -14.54 29.13 7.08
N TYR A 211 -15.60 28.37 6.83
CA TYR A 211 -16.79 28.85 6.17
C TYR A 211 -17.96 28.96 7.16
N ARG A 212 -18.74 30.04 7.05
CA ARG A 212 -20.00 30.23 7.76
C ARG A 212 -21.12 30.25 6.72
N PRO A 213 -21.79 29.11 6.50
CA PRO A 213 -22.66 28.93 5.35
C PRO A 213 -23.81 29.93 5.23
N LYS A 214 -24.56 30.17 6.30
CA LYS A 214 -25.76 31.01 6.27
C LYS A 214 -25.46 32.47 5.87
N SER A 215 -24.37 33.03 6.38
CA SER A 215 -23.91 34.39 6.04
C SER A 215 -23.02 34.45 4.80
N GLY A 216 -22.57 33.30 4.28
CA GLY A 216 -21.63 33.21 3.18
C GLY A 216 -20.22 33.73 3.52
N LYS A 217 -19.87 33.88 4.80
CA LYS A 217 -18.55 34.39 5.20
C LYS A 217 -17.49 33.31 5.07
N LEU A 218 -16.40 33.62 4.38
CA LEU A 218 -15.27 32.73 4.21
C LEU A 218 -14.01 33.39 4.80
N SER A 219 -13.26 32.63 5.60
CA SER A 219 -11.98 33.05 6.16
C SER A 219 -10.91 32.01 5.86
N VAL A 220 -9.66 32.44 5.80
CA VAL A 220 -8.51 31.57 5.53
C VAL A 220 -7.39 31.82 6.54
N TYR A 221 -6.85 30.75 7.11
CA TYR A 221 -5.61 30.78 7.89
C TYR A 221 -4.42 30.81 6.93
N LYS A 222 -3.35 31.53 7.28
CA LYS A 222 -2.09 31.50 6.50
C LYS A 222 -1.28 30.24 6.75
N SER A 223 -1.43 29.67 7.95
CA SER A 223 -0.77 28.46 8.40
C SER A 223 -1.44 27.94 9.65
N ALA A 224 -1.05 26.75 10.12
CA ALA A 224 -1.34 26.26 11.46
C ALA A 224 -0.06 25.82 12.16
N THR A 225 -0.01 25.93 13.48
CA THR A 225 1.04 25.33 14.31
C THR A 225 0.53 24.00 14.87
N ALA A 226 1.22 22.91 14.54
CA ALA A 226 1.02 21.60 15.15
C ALA A 226 2.05 21.40 16.27
N ALA A 227 1.60 21.32 17.52
CA ALA A 227 2.44 21.05 18.69
C ALA A 227 2.19 19.63 19.20
N ILE A 228 3.23 18.79 19.14
CA ILE A 228 3.21 17.36 19.43
C ILE A 228 3.94 17.11 20.75
N SER A 229 3.28 16.42 21.67
CA SER A 229 3.85 15.91 22.91
C SER A 229 4.16 14.42 22.77
N TYR A 230 5.33 13.98 23.21
CA TYR A 230 5.74 12.58 23.13
C TYR A 230 6.64 12.14 24.30
N SER A 231 6.74 10.83 24.50
CA SER A 231 7.73 10.20 25.36
C SER A 231 8.69 9.33 24.53
N LEU A 232 9.91 9.13 25.02
CA LEU A 232 10.92 8.29 24.39
C LEU A 232 11.09 6.99 25.20
N PRO A 233 11.41 5.86 24.53
CA PRO A 233 11.79 4.65 25.24
C PRO A 233 13.07 4.92 26.06
N ALA A 234 13.15 4.31 27.23
CA ALA A 234 14.33 4.43 28.07
C ALA A 234 15.54 3.79 27.37
N GLU A 235 16.69 4.46 27.40
CA GLU A 235 17.93 3.92 26.82
C GLU A 235 18.25 2.54 27.43
N GLY A 236 18.52 1.56 26.57
CA GLY A 236 18.74 0.17 26.96
C GLY A 236 17.46 -0.64 27.27
N SER A 237 16.26 -0.08 27.10
CA SER A 237 15.02 -0.89 27.12
C SER A 237 14.91 -1.77 25.87
N PRO A 238 14.14 -2.88 25.91
CA PRO A 238 13.91 -3.70 24.73
C PRO A 238 13.34 -2.91 23.53
N GLU A 239 12.48 -1.93 23.78
CA GLU A 239 11.93 -1.04 22.76
C GLU A 239 13.01 -0.15 22.16
N TRP A 240 13.89 0.41 23.00
CA TRP A 240 15.03 1.20 22.53
C TRP A 240 15.98 0.37 21.66
N GLU A 241 16.30 -0.87 22.05
CA GLU A 241 17.17 -1.77 21.27
C GLU A 241 16.55 -2.14 19.92
N LYS A 242 15.23 -2.39 19.88
CA LYS A 242 14.49 -2.60 18.63
C LYS A 242 14.59 -1.40 17.70
N VAL A 243 14.38 -0.20 18.25
CA VAL A 243 14.51 1.07 17.50
C VAL A 243 15.92 1.22 16.94
N GLN A 244 16.97 0.99 17.75
CA GLN A 244 18.35 1.11 17.25
C GLN A 244 18.65 0.14 16.09
N THR A 245 17.97 -1.00 16.03
CA THR A 245 18.19 -1.96 14.94
C THR A 245 17.54 -1.49 13.63
N ILE A 246 16.32 -0.95 13.68
CA ILE A 246 15.61 -0.52 12.47
C ILE A 246 16.20 0.75 11.84
N LEU A 247 16.96 1.56 12.59
CA LEU A 247 17.63 2.77 12.09
C LEU A 247 18.63 2.54 10.96
N PHE A 248 19.08 1.30 10.76
CA PHE A 248 19.95 0.94 9.63
C PHE A 248 19.22 0.85 8.28
N ASP A 249 17.90 0.74 8.30
CA ASP A 249 17.09 0.67 7.09
C ASP A 249 17.20 1.97 6.28
N SER A 250 17.26 1.87 4.96
CA SER A 250 17.32 3.03 4.06
C SER A 250 16.50 2.88 2.78
N VAL A 251 15.75 1.78 2.66
CA VAL A 251 15.11 1.35 1.40
C VAL A 251 14.09 2.36 0.86
N MET A 252 13.39 3.07 1.76
CA MET A 252 12.37 4.06 1.39
C MET A 252 12.70 5.47 1.89
N ASP A 253 13.99 5.82 2.02
CA ASP A 253 14.40 7.18 2.40
C ASP A 253 14.04 8.23 1.33
N ASP A 254 13.93 7.81 0.07
CA ASP A 254 13.44 8.65 -1.03
C ASP A 254 11.94 8.90 -0.94
N VAL A 255 11.15 7.88 -0.57
CA VAL A 255 9.71 7.99 -0.30
C VAL A 255 9.50 8.91 0.91
N ALA A 256 10.23 8.68 2.00
CA ALA A 256 10.19 9.49 3.21
C ALA A 256 10.44 10.99 2.91
N ARG A 257 11.38 11.27 2.00
CA ARG A 257 11.67 12.63 1.53
C ARG A 257 10.49 13.29 0.81
N ARG A 258 9.67 12.51 0.09
CA ARG A 258 8.49 13.03 -0.64
C ARG A 258 7.30 13.26 0.29
N ILE A 259 7.06 12.36 1.23
CA ILE A 259 5.78 12.31 1.97
C ILE A 259 5.80 13.02 3.32
N PHE A 260 6.96 13.18 3.96
CA PHE A 260 7.06 13.78 5.29
C PHE A 260 7.39 15.27 5.25
N VAL A 261 6.55 16.08 5.91
CA VAL A 261 6.66 17.55 5.88
C VAL A 261 7.94 18.08 6.52
N ASN A 262 8.50 17.36 7.50
CA ASN A 262 9.70 17.75 8.23
C ASN A 262 10.91 16.83 7.98
N TYR A 263 10.91 16.06 6.89
CA TYR A 263 11.97 15.09 6.57
C TYR A 263 13.39 15.67 6.73
N TRP A 264 13.63 16.86 6.19
CA TRP A 264 14.97 17.46 6.17
C TRP A 264 15.53 17.78 7.56
N GLU A 265 14.65 18.13 8.50
CA GLU A 265 14.99 18.34 9.90
C GLU A 265 15.15 16.99 10.61
N ALA A 266 14.15 16.12 10.43
CA ALA A 266 14.03 14.87 11.16
C ALA A 266 15.05 13.81 10.76
N LYS A 267 15.59 13.82 9.53
CA LYS A 267 16.56 12.82 9.06
C LYS A 267 17.79 12.68 9.97
N SER A 268 18.17 13.76 10.65
CA SER A 268 19.28 13.76 11.61
C SER A 268 18.98 12.95 12.88
N TRP A 269 17.72 12.72 13.20
CA TRP A 269 17.28 11.92 14.35
C TRP A 269 17.36 10.42 14.08
N TYR A 270 17.31 10.03 12.79
CA TYR A 270 17.24 8.65 12.31
C TYR A 270 18.61 8.11 11.87
N VAL A 271 19.66 8.50 12.59
CA VAL A 271 21.02 8.00 12.36
C VAL A 271 21.32 6.91 13.40
N PRO A 272 21.75 5.70 13.00
CA PRO A 272 22.03 4.61 13.94
C PRO A 272 23.18 4.98 14.87
N SER A 273 23.01 4.68 16.18
CA SER A 273 24.02 4.98 17.20
C SER A 273 24.89 3.78 17.61
N LEU A 274 24.46 2.55 17.28
CA LEU A 274 25.17 1.32 17.61
C LEU A 274 26.11 0.94 16.46
N GLU A 275 27.39 0.69 16.74
CA GLU A 275 28.27 -0.04 15.81
C GLU A 275 29.03 -1.14 16.56
N PRO A 276 29.18 -2.34 15.96
CA PRO A 276 28.77 -2.74 14.60
C PRO A 276 27.29 -3.16 14.50
N ARG A 277 26.75 -3.19 13.27
CA ARG A 277 25.37 -3.61 12.95
C ARG A 277 25.01 -4.93 13.66
N PRO A 278 23.89 -5.00 14.41
CA PRO A 278 23.43 -6.25 15.00
C PRO A 278 23.12 -7.27 13.90
N LYS A 279 23.69 -8.48 13.97
CA LYS A 279 23.24 -9.60 13.15
C LYS A 279 21.95 -10.13 13.77
N LYS A 280 20.83 -10.05 13.04
CA LYS A 280 19.61 -10.74 13.44
C LYS A 280 19.65 -12.17 12.90
N GLU A 281 19.66 -13.14 13.82
CA GLU A 281 19.43 -14.56 13.51
C GLU A 281 17.92 -14.80 13.43
N GLY A 282 17.47 -15.64 12.49
CA GLY A 282 16.07 -15.90 12.27
C GLY A 282 15.86 -17.14 11.39
N PRO A 283 14.60 -17.52 11.09
CA PRO A 283 14.30 -18.72 10.31
C PRO A 283 14.90 -18.68 8.89
N PHE A 284 15.25 -17.48 8.40
CA PHE A 284 15.84 -17.24 7.09
C PHE A 284 17.39 -17.39 7.06
N GLY A 285 18.03 -17.72 8.19
CA GLY A 285 19.49 -17.88 8.28
C GLY A 285 20.28 -16.56 8.16
N SER A 286 21.60 -16.65 8.10
CA SER A 286 22.46 -15.47 7.88
C SER A 286 22.63 -15.19 6.38
N MET A 287 21.85 -14.25 5.82
CA MET A 287 22.11 -13.74 4.47
C MET A 287 23.04 -12.52 4.54
N GLN A 288 24.26 -12.67 4.02
CA GLN A 288 25.28 -11.61 4.08
C GLN A 288 25.04 -10.45 3.10
N ASP A 289 24.32 -10.65 1.99
CA ASP A 289 24.29 -9.69 0.87
C ASP A 289 22.92 -9.04 0.64
N GLY A 290 21.90 -9.34 1.46
CA GLY A 290 20.54 -8.81 1.28
C GLY A 290 19.85 -9.22 -0.04
N PHE A 291 18.63 -8.77 -0.25
CA PHE A 291 17.84 -8.84 -1.48
C PHE A 291 16.77 -7.74 -1.48
N ASN A 292 16.50 -7.12 -2.63
CA ASN A 292 15.48 -6.07 -2.76
C ASN A 292 14.11 -6.60 -3.19
N TYR A 293 14.05 -7.82 -3.73
CA TYR A 293 12.84 -8.37 -4.31
C TYR A 293 12.64 -9.84 -3.90
N LEU A 294 11.50 -10.14 -3.28
CA LEU A 294 11.08 -11.46 -2.87
C LEU A 294 9.97 -12.01 -3.77
N ILE A 295 10.10 -13.26 -4.21
CA ILE A 295 9.00 -14.03 -4.81
C ILE A 295 8.55 -15.10 -3.82
N ILE A 296 7.25 -15.13 -3.50
CA ILE A 296 6.63 -16.17 -2.69
C ILE A 296 5.75 -17.03 -3.60
N VAL A 297 6.06 -18.32 -3.69
CA VAL A 297 5.26 -19.31 -4.44
C VAL A 297 4.62 -20.31 -3.48
N PRO A 298 3.65 -21.15 -3.85
CA PRO A 298 3.03 -22.11 -2.93
C PRO A 298 4.04 -23.18 -2.45
N ASP A 299 4.72 -23.81 -3.41
CA ASP A 299 5.72 -24.85 -3.20
C ASP A 299 6.73 -24.91 -4.37
N SER A 300 7.65 -25.89 -4.34
CA SER A 300 8.73 -26.00 -5.30
C SER A 300 8.30 -26.31 -6.74
N SER A 301 7.06 -26.71 -6.98
CA SER A 301 6.54 -26.96 -8.34
C SER A 301 6.43 -25.70 -9.21
N TYR A 302 6.43 -24.52 -8.59
CA TYR A 302 6.30 -23.22 -9.29
C TYR A 302 7.63 -22.62 -9.74
N TYR A 303 8.76 -23.15 -9.29
CA TYR A 303 10.04 -22.48 -9.48
C TYR A 303 10.43 -22.38 -10.96
N ASP A 304 10.21 -23.45 -11.74
CA ASP A 304 10.45 -23.44 -13.17
C ASP A 304 9.54 -22.42 -13.89
N ALA A 305 8.33 -22.20 -13.38
CA ALA A 305 7.38 -21.26 -13.96
C ALA A 305 7.82 -19.81 -13.80
N VAL A 306 8.37 -19.43 -12.64
CA VAL A 306 8.80 -18.05 -12.37
C VAL A 306 10.22 -17.73 -12.86
N THR A 307 10.97 -18.74 -13.31
CA THR A 307 12.37 -18.60 -13.76
C THR A 307 12.58 -17.49 -14.80
N PRO A 308 11.75 -17.32 -15.85
CA PRO A 308 11.94 -16.25 -16.83
C PRO A 308 11.97 -14.85 -16.20
N LEU A 309 11.09 -14.59 -15.23
CA LEU A 309 11.04 -13.32 -14.51
C LEU A 309 12.26 -13.15 -13.60
N ILE A 310 12.67 -14.20 -12.89
CA ILE A 310 13.87 -14.16 -12.04
C ILE A 310 15.12 -13.79 -12.85
N GLU A 311 15.35 -14.49 -13.97
CA GLU A 311 16.51 -14.24 -14.83
C GLU A 311 16.52 -12.81 -15.35
N TRP A 312 15.36 -12.34 -15.79
CA TRP A 312 15.19 -10.99 -16.28
C TRP A 312 15.48 -9.94 -15.21
N LYS A 313 14.88 -10.06 -14.02
CA LYS A 313 15.06 -9.11 -12.91
C LYS A 313 16.51 -9.04 -12.43
N ILE A 314 17.19 -10.18 -12.32
CA ILE A 314 18.63 -10.21 -12.06
C ILE A 314 19.39 -9.46 -13.17
N SER A 315 19.04 -9.68 -14.44
CA SER A 315 19.74 -9.07 -15.58
C SER A 315 19.61 -7.54 -15.63
N ILE A 316 18.56 -6.97 -15.03
CA ILE A 316 18.34 -5.53 -14.93
C ILE A 316 18.74 -4.94 -13.56
N GLY A 317 19.39 -5.74 -12.70
CA GLY A 317 20.07 -5.27 -11.49
C GLY A 317 19.35 -5.51 -10.17
N ASP A 318 18.21 -6.21 -10.17
CA ASP A 318 17.54 -6.57 -8.91
C ASP A 318 18.26 -7.73 -8.21
N SER A 319 18.21 -7.75 -6.88
CA SER A 319 18.71 -8.82 -6.03
C SER A 319 17.53 -9.61 -5.47
N LEU A 320 17.43 -10.88 -5.86
CA LEU A 320 16.22 -11.68 -5.60
C LEU A 320 16.42 -12.76 -4.53
N ALA A 321 15.35 -12.98 -3.76
CA ALA A 321 15.13 -14.19 -2.97
C ALA A 321 13.80 -14.86 -3.36
N MET A 322 13.71 -16.17 -3.13
CA MET A 322 12.50 -16.94 -3.36
C MET A 322 12.22 -17.87 -2.18
N PHE A 323 11.00 -17.84 -1.68
CA PHE A 323 10.52 -18.70 -0.60
C PHE A 323 9.17 -19.33 -0.96
N THR A 324 8.81 -20.41 -0.27
CA THR A 324 7.51 -21.06 -0.44
C THR A 324 6.55 -20.66 0.67
N ALA A 325 5.25 -20.60 0.38
CA ALA A 325 4.21 -20.44 1.39
C ALA A 325 4.29 -21.58 2.43
N THR A 326 4.64 -22.79 1.99
CA THR A 326 4.94 -23.93 2.89
C THR A 326 6.09 -23.64 3.86
N PHE A 327 7.16 -22.97 3.43
CA PHE A 327 8.25 -22.56 4.33
C PHE A 327 7.75 -21.60 5.42
N PHE A 328 6.96 -20.58 5.04
CA PHE A 328 6.36 -19.66 6.01
C PHE A 328 5.41 -20.38 6.97
N ALA A 329 4.60 -21.31 6.45
CA ALA A 329 3.68 -22.12 7.24
C ALA A 329 4.41 -22.92 8.34
N ASP A 330 5.58 -23.48 8.02
CA ASP A 330 6.35 -24.33 8.92
C ASP A 330 7.29 -23.54 9.86
N SER A 331 7.78 -22.38 9.42
CA SER A 331 8.92 -21.70 10.06
C SER A 331 8.59 -20.36 10.72
N CYS A 332 7.44 -19.76 10.42
CA CYS A 332 7.06 -18.44 10.93
C CYS A 332 5.91 -18.54 11.97
N PRO A 333 5.88 -17.64 12.96
CA PRO A 333 4.80 -17.60 13.95
C PRO A 333 3.53 -16.95 13.37
N GLY A 334 2.37 -17.41 13.84
CA GLY A 334 1.08 -16.84 13.46
C GLY A 334 -0.06 -17.86 13.59
N PRO A 335 -1.30 -17.40 13.82
CA PRO A 335 -2.47 -18.29 13.96
C PRO A 335 -2.84 -19.01 12.66
N ASP A 336 -2.60 -18.40 11.50
CA ASP A 336 -2.95 -18.89 10.18
C ASP A 336 -1.84 -18.60 9.15
N LEU A 337 -2.01 -19.07 7.91
CA LEU A 337 -1.00 -18.89 6.86
C LEU A 337 -0.76 -17.41 6.55
N GLN A 338 -1.82 -16.59 6.52
CA GLN A 338 -1.72 -15.16 6.26
C GLN A 338 -0.84 -14.47 7.31
N ALA A 339 -1.12 -14.67 8.60
CA ALA A 339 -0.32 -14.09 9.67
C ALA A 339 1.12 -14.63 9.66
N LYS A 340 1.32 -15.90 9.32
CA LYS A 340 2.67 -16.49 9.19
C LYS A 340 3.48 -15.87 8.06
N ILE A 341 2.87 -15.63 6.90
CA ILE A 341 3.51 -14.92 5.78
C ILE A 341 3.83 -13.48 6.20
N ARG A 342 2.85 -12.74 6.74
CA ARG A 342 3.05 -11.34 7.17
C ARG A 342 4.16 -11.23 8.23
N ASN A 343 4.14 -12.08 9.25
CA ASN A 343 5.18 -12.08 10.29
C ASN A 343 6.55 -12.48 9.74
N GLY A 344 6.61 -13.38 8.77
CA GLY A 344 7.86 -13.70 8.06
C GLY A 344 8.40 -12.53 7.26
N LEU A 345 7.54 -11.82 6.51
CA LEU A 345 7.89 -10.58 5.81
C LEU A 345 8.39 -9.51 6.78
N LYS A 346 7.72 -9.33 7.92
CA LYS A 346 8.16 -8.41 8.98
C LYS A 346 9.56 -8.75 9.48
N LEU A 347 9.89 -10.03 9.70
CA LEU A 347 11.24 -10.44 10.10
C LEU A 347 12.30 -10.13 9.03
N LEU A 348 11.96 -10.24 7.74
CA LEU A 348 12.85 -9.88 6.64
C LEU A 348 13.05 -8.35 6.56
N TYR A 349 11.96 -7.60 6.65
CA TYR A 349 11.96 -6.15 6.72
C TYR A 349 12.82 -5.63 7.90
N GLU A 350 12.56 -6.12 9.11
CA GLU A 350 13.30 -5.71 10.32
C GLU A 350 14.75 -6.22 10.38
N GLY A 351 15.09 -7.19 9.53
CA GLY A 351 16.44 -7.73 9.34
C GLY A 351 17.34 -6.84 8.46
N ASP A 352 16.78 -5.80 7.86
CA ASP A 352 17.45 -4.90 6.91
C ASP A 352 18.13 -5.66 5.76
N PHE A 353 17.40 -6.62 5.18
CA PHE A 353 17.84 -7.30 3.96
C PHE A 353 17.72 -6.42 2.71
N GLY A 354 17.14 -5.22 2.80
CA GLY A 354 16.91 -4.34 1.65
C GLY A 354 15.60 -4.60 0.91
N LEU A 355 14.72 -5.47 1.45
CA LEU A 355 13.46 -5.86 0.82
C LEU A 355 12.57 -4.64 0.55
N LYS A 356 12.21 -4.43 -0.72
CA LYS A 356 11.26 -3.40 -1.18
C LYS A 356 10.05 -4.01 -1.87
N TYR A 357 10.26 -5.02 -2.72
CA TYR A 357 9.21 -5.61 -3.54
C TYR A 357 8.90 -7.04 -3.11
N VAL A 358 7.62 -7.42 -3.13
CA VAL A 358 7.18 -8.81 -2.92
C VAL A 358 6.20 -9.20 -4.03
N LEU A 359 6.43 -10.33 -4.69
CA LEU A 359 5.49 -10.91 -5.65
C LEU A 359 4.92 -12.20 -5.08
N LEU A 360 3.59 -12.22 -4.89
CA LEU A 360 2.86 -13.41 -4.51
C LEU A 360 2.45 -14.17 -5.78
N VAL A 361 2.84 -15.43 -5.90
CA VAL A 361 2.52 -16.28 -7.05
C VAL A 361 1.78 -17.51 -6.53
N GLY A 362 0.61 -17.79 -7.09
CA GLY A 362 -0.30 -18.83 -6.60
C GLY A 362 -1.70 -18.27 -6.41
N ASP A 363 -2.70 -19.13 -6.55
CA ASP A 363 -4.10 -18.71 -6.38
C ASP A 363 -4.46 -18.41 -4.91
N ILE A 364 -5.70 -17.98 -4.69
CA ILE A 364 -6.16 -17.54 -3.37
C ILE A 364 -6.27 -18.69 -2.36
N ASP A 365 -6.45 -19.93 -2.82
CA ASP A 365 -6.48 -21.09 -1.92
C ASP A 365 -5.07 -21.47 -1.45
N GLN A 366 -4.06 -21.19 -2.26
CA GLN A 366 -2.64 -21.47 -1.97
C GLN A 366 -1.96 -20.35 -1.18
N ILE A 367 -2.23 -19.09 -1.52
CA ILE A 367 -1.72 -17.89 -0.84
C ILE A 367 -2.91 -16.94 -0.62
N PRO A 368 -3.69 -17.14 0.46
CA PRO A 368 -4.93 -16.40 0.70
C PRO A 368 -4.68 -14.92 0.97
N MET A 369 -5.64 -14.07 0.62
CA MET A 369 -5.70 -12.68 1.11
C MET A 369 -6.16 -12.68 2.57
N ARG A 370 -5.92 -11.57 3.27
CA ARG A 370 -6.60 -11.31 4.54
C ARG A 370 -7.94 -10.67 4.25
N THR A 371 -9.01 -11.21 4.82
CA THR A 371 -10.33 -10.57 4.81
C THR A 371 -10.41 -9.55 5.93
N CYS A 372 -10.81 -8.33 5.60
CA CYS A 372 -11.07 -7.26 6.56
C CYS A 372 -12.57 -7.01 6.71
N HIS A 373 -13.00 -6.59 7.90
CA HIS A 373 -14.40 -6.33 8.24
C HIS A 373 -14.54 -4.87 8.69
N ILE A 374 -14.90 -3.99 7.76
CA ILE A 374 -14.70 -2.55 7.97
C ILE A 374 -15.88 -1.87 8.67
N ASP A 375 -17.07 -2.48 8.66
CA ASP A 375 -18.31 -1.91 9.17
C ASP A 375 -18.64 -2.39 10.58
N THR A 376 -18.11 -1.72 11.59
CA THR A 376 -18.36 -2.07 13.00
C THR A 376 -19.70 -1.50 13.49
N PRO A 377 -20.49 -2.23 14.32
CA PRO A 377 -20.32 -3.62 14.75
C PRO A 377 -21.12 -4.62 13.88
N ALA A 378 -21.47 -4.25 12.64
CA ALA A 378 -22.33 -5.07 11.79
C ALA A 378 -21.56 -6.21 11.11
N HIS A 379 -20.29 -5.98 10.80
CA HIS A 379 -19.35 -6.91 10.15
C HIS A 379 -19.94 -7.55 8.90
N ALA A 380 -20.71 -6.78 8.12
CA ALA A 380 -21.39 -7.24 6.92
C ALA A 380 -20.56 -7.02 5.64
N ILE A 381 -19.48 -6.24 5.72
CA ILE A 381 -18.64 -5.87 4.57
C ILE A 381 -17.26 -6.54 4.67
N ASP A 382 -17.12 -7.64 3.93
CA ASP A 382 -15.88 -8.42 3.83
C ASP A 382 -15.03 -7.94 2.65
N ILE A 383 -13.80 -7.47 2.94
CA ILE A 383 -12.85 -6.99 1.94
C ILE A 383 -11.59 -7.85 1.98
N PRO A 384 -11.39 -8.79 1.04
CA PRO A 384 -10.11 -9.46 0.87
C PRO A 384 -9.08 -8.46 0.30
N THR A 385 -7.91 -8.41 0.94
CA THR A 385 -6.84 -7.49 0.56
C THR A 385 -5.45 -8.12 0.70
N ASP A 386 -4.55 -7.74 -0.22
CA ASP A 386 -3.11 -7.99 -0.09
C ASP A 386 -2.39 -6.87 0.69
N PHE A 387 -3.06 -5.75 0.99
CA PHE A 387 -2.46 -4.65 1.75
C PHE A 387 -2.00 -5.07 3.15
N TYR A 388 -2.63 -6.11 3.72
CA TYR A 388 -2.19 -6.78 4.95
C TYR A 388 -0.75 -7.28 4.89
N TYR A 389 -0.27 -7.70 3.71
CA TYR A 389 1.12 -8.12 3.52
C TYR A 389 2.09 -6.95 3.28
N ALA A 390 1.56 -5.77 2.97
CA ALA A 390 2.31 -4.57 2.62
C ALA A 390 2.66 -3.74 3.86
N GLU A 391 1.68 -3.57 4.75
CA GLU A 391 1.83 -2.93 6.04
C GLU A 391 2.36 -3.96 7.04
N LEU A 392 3.60 -3.77 7.49
CA LEU A 392 4.36 -4.67 8.33
C LEU A 392 4.85 -3.99 9.61
N SER A 393 4.58 -2.69 9.79
CA SER A 393 5.20 -1.86 10.81
C SER A 393 4.93 -2.37 12.23
N ARG A 394 3.69 -2.83 12.49
CA ARG A 394 3.21 -3.26 13.80
C ARG A 394 2.70 -4.69 13.81
N PRO A 395 2.82 -5.43 14.93
CA PRO A 395 2.16 -6.72 15.06
C PRO A 395 0.64 -6.54 15.00
N ASP A 396 -0.09 -7.60 14.62
CA ASP A 396 -1.56 -7.55 14.51
C ASP A 396 -2.22 -7.01 15.79
N SER A 397 -1.73 -7.44 16.97
CA SER A 397 -2.20 -7.00 18.29
C SER A 397 -2.05 -5.51 18.59
N LEU A 398 -1.41 -4.74 17.71
CA LEU A 398 -1.25 -3.28 17.81
C LEU A 398 -1.67 -2.56 16.51
N SER A 399 -2.24 -3.27 15.53
CA SER A 399 -2.60 -2.74 14.21
C SER A 399 -3.87 -3.39 13.69
N TRP A 400 -3.74 -4.50 12.96
CA TRP A 400 -4.79 -5.18 12.19
C TRP A 400 -5.78 -6.03 12.98
N ASN A 401 -5.52 -6.29 14.26
CA ASN A 401 -6.43 -7.00 15.17
C ASN A 401 -6.02 -6.67 16.61
N LYS A 402 -6.30 -5.42 16.99
CA LYS A 402 -5.85 -4.79 18.24
C LYS A 402 -6.68 -5.23 19.43
N ASP A 403 -7.96 -5.52 19.23
CA ASP A 403 -8.87 -5.96 20.28
C ASP A 403 -8.81 -7.49 20.51
N GLY A 404 -8.20 -8.23 19.58
CA GLY A 404 -7.87 -9.64 19.69
C GLY A 404 -9.00 -10.58 19.28
N ASP A 405 -9.96 -10.11 18.49
CA ASP A 405 -11.11 -10.90 18.05
C ASP A 405 -10.84 -11.66 16.73
N ILE A 406 -11.88 -12.07 16.00
CA ILE A 406 -11.73 -12.80 14.73
C ILE A 406 -11.74 -11.90 13.49
N PHE A 407 -12.15 -10.66 13.66
CA PHE A 407 -12.25 -9.66 12.62
C PHE A 407 -10.91 -8.90 12.53
N TYR A 408 -10.57 -8.45 11.33
CA TYR A 408 -9.30 -7.78 11.08
C TYR A 408 -9.56 -6.48 10.33
N GLY A 409 -8.76 -5.46 10.60
CA GLY A 409 -8.80 -4.18 9.90
C GLY A 409 -10.07 -3.37 10.18
N GLU A 410 -10.68 -3.54 11.36
CA GLU A 410 -11.94 -2.92 11.75
C GLU A 410 -11.81 -1.40 11.92
N LEU A 411 -12.66 -0.64 11.22
CA LEU A 411 -12.61 0.82 11.34
C LEU A 411 -13.06 1.26 12.74
N GLY A 412 -12.18 1.99 13.44
CA GLY A 412 -12.44 2.57 14.76
C GLY A 412 -12.03 1.68 15.93
N GLU A 413 -11.83 0.38 15.71
CA GLU A 413 -11.39 -0.59 16.72
C GLU A 413 -9.89 -0.92 16.52
N ASP A 414 -9.51 -1.16 15.27
CA ASP A 414 -8.14 -1.35 14.81
C ASP A 414 -7.42 -0.05 14.44
N THR A 415 -6.10 -0.15 14.29
CA THR A 415 -5.22 0.99 13.97
C THR A 415 -4.29 0.68 12.81
N VAL A 416 -4.88 0.33 11.66
CA VAL A 416 -4.15 0.19 10.40
C VAL A 416 -3.62 1.55 9.96
N ASP A 417 -2.31 1.67 9.77
CA ASP A 417 -1.71 2.84 9.14
C ASP A 417 -1.41 2.51 7.67
N PHE A 418 -1.93 3.31 6.74
CA PHE A 418 -1.84 3.00 5.30
C PHE A 418 -0.49 3.43 4.69
N ALA A 419 0.58 3.21 5.44
CA ALA A 419 1.95 3.34 4.98
C ALA A 419 2.52 1.92 4.77
N ALA A 420 2.85 1.56 3.53
CA ALA A 420 3.37 0.24 3.24
C ALA A 420 4.89 0.16 3.50
N GLU A 421 5.35 -0.93 4.14
CA GLU A 421 6.76 -1.26 4.32
C GLU A 421 7.37 -1.92 3.08
N VAL A 422 6.55 -2.60 2.28
CA VAL A 422 6.93 -3.28 1.04
C VAL A 422 5.82 -3.11 0.00
N TYR A 423 6.20 -3.07 -1.28
CA TYR A 423 5.25 -2.98 -2.39
C TYR A 423 4.96 -4.37 -2.95
N LEU A 424 3.68 -4.77 -2.96
CA LEU A 424 3.25 -6.08 -3.44
C LEU A 424 2.58 -6.04 -4.81
N GLY A 425 2.75 -7.15 -5.53
CA GLY A 425 1.87 -7.54 -6.62
C GLY A 425 1.58 -9.04 -6.54
N ARG A 426 0.61 -9.50 -7.34
CA ARG A 426 0.12 -10.89 -7.31
C ARG A 426 -0.06 -11.50 -8.70
N ILE A 427 0.39 -12.74 -8.89
CA ILE A 427 0.03 -13.62 -10.00
C ILE A 427 -0.87 -14.75 -9.47
N PRO A 428 -2.22 -14.61 -9.54
CA PRO A 428 -3.15 -15.52 -8.87
C PRO A 428 -3.51 -16.72 -9.75
N TRP A 429 -2.56 -17.63 -10.01
CA TRP A 429 -2.82 -18.81 -10.84
C TRP A 429 -2.24 -20.08 -10.23
N SER A 430 -3.05 -21.15 -10.21
CA SER A 430 -2.59 -22.49 -9.83
C SER A 430 -1.92 -23.27 -10.97
N ASP A 431 -2.21 -22.92 -12.23
CA ASP A 431 -1.56 -23.54 -13.40
C ASP A 431 -0.16 -22.93 -13.62
N THR A 432 0.88 -23.73 -13.40
CA THR A 432 2.28 -23.32 -13.56
C THR A 432 2.65 -22.99 -15.01
N THR A 433 1.93 -23.52 -16.00
CA THR A 433 2.12 -23.15 -17.42
C THR A 433 1.62 -21.73 -17.68
N LYS A 434 0.47 -21.38 -17.09
CA LYS A 434 -0.05 -20.01 -17.14
C LYS A 434 0.86 -19.03 -16.40
N VAL A 435 1.30 -19.38 -15.18
CA VAL A 435 2.28 -18.57 -14.44
C VAL A 435 3.53 -18.29 -15.28
N ARG A 436 4.07 -19.31 -15.95
CA ARG A 436 5.22 -19.13 -16.84
C ARG A 436 4.96 -18.16 -17.98
N THR A 437 3.81 -18.32 -18.64
CA THR A 437 3.39 -17.46 -19.76
C THR A 437 3.24 -16.00 -19.32
N ILE A 438 2.67 -15.78 -18.13
CA ILE A 438 2.54 -14.45 -17.51
C ILE A 438 3.93 -13.85 -17.27
N CYS A 439 4.85 -14.59 -16.65
CA CYS A 439 6.22 -14.14 -16.44
C CYS A 439 6.92 -13.78 -17.76
N GLU A 440 6.79 -14.61 -18.80
CA GLU A 440 7.39 -14.34 -20.12
C GLU A 440 6.81 -13.10 -20.79
N ARG A 441 5.49 -12.84 -20.64
CA ARG A 441 4.82 -11.63 -21.15
C ARG A 441 5.26 -10.37 -20.39
N ILE A 442 5.38 -10.43 -19.06
CA ILE A 442 5.94 -9.34 -18.25
C ILE A 442 7.36 -9.01 -18.71
N VAL A 443 8.21 -10.02 -18.89
CA VAL A 443 9.59 -9.84 -19.39
C VAL A 443 9.61 -9.23 -20.79
N ALA A 444 8.77 -9.71 -21.70
CA ALA A 444 8.68 -9.18 -23.06
C ALA A 444 8.21 -7.71 -23.06
N PHE A 445 7.27 -7.35 -22.19
CA PHE A 445 6.81 -5.99 -22.03
C PHE A 445 7.92 -5.11 -21.45
N GLU A 446 8.54 -5.49 -20.33
CA GLU A 446 9.59 -4.69 -19.68
C GLU A 446 10.87 -4.59 -20.52
N GLY A 447 11.16 -5.57 -21.38
CA GLY A 447 12.30 -5.55 -22.30
C GLY A 447 12.09 -4.73 -23.58
N ASP A 448 10.88 -4.23 -23.84
CA ASP A 448 10.53 -3.46 -25.03
C ASP A 448 10.56 -1.96 -24.75
N MET A 449 11.47 -1.24 -25.41
CA MET A 449 11.64 0.22 -25.29
C MET A 449 10.93 1.01 -26.41
N GLY A 450 9.94 0.42 -27.07
CA GLY A 450 9.22 1.05 -28.18
C GLY A 450 8.40 2.28 -27.74
N GLY A 451 8.29 3.28 -28.60
CA GLY A 451 7.56 4.53 -28.30
C GLY A 451 6.07 4.34 -27.96
N TRP A 452 5.46 3.24 -28.40
CA TRP A 452 4.08 2.84 -28.08
C TRP A 452 3.83 2.70 -26.57
N LYS A 453 4.88 2.55 -25.75
CA LYS A 453 4.79 2.51 -24.29
C LYS A 453 4.19 3.76 -23.66
N LYS A 454 4.28 4.90 -24.36
CA LYS A 454 3.68 6.16 -23.91
C LYS A 454 2.22 6.29 -24.32
N TRP A 455 1.77 5.44 -25.26
CA TRP A 455 0.43 5.52 -25.79
C TRP A 455 -0.58 4.96 -24.80
N ALA A 456 -1.71 5.67 -24.66
CA ALA A 456 -2.78 5.31 -23.75
C ALA A 456 -4.10 5.08 -24.50
N LEU A 457 -4.79 3.99 -24.18
CA LEU A 457 -6.19 3.78 -24.55
C LEU A 457 -7.07 4.18 -23.37
N LEU A 458 -7.82 5.28 -23.52
CA LEU A 458 -8.58 5.92 -22.45
C LEU A 458 -10.09 5.74 -22.70
N LEU A 459 -10.76 5.04 -21.79
CA LEU A 459 -12.15 4.59 -21.93
C LEU A 459 -13.03 5.22 -20.83
N GLY A 460 -13.70 6.32 -21.16
CA GLY A 460 -14.58 7.05 -20.24
C GLY A 460 -16.04 6.71 -20.47
N SER A 461 -16.69 6.03 -19.52
CA SER A 461 -18.12 5.72 -19.60
C SER A 461 -18.98 6.71 -18.81
N ILE A 462 -20.26 6.82 -19.15
CA ILE A 462 -21.22 7.41 -18.23
C ILE A 462 -21.53 6.37 -17.16
N THR A 463 -21.19 6.68 -15.90
CA THR A 463 -21.54 5.80 -14.78
C THR A 463 -22.99 6.08 -14.36
N PHE A 464 -23.30 7.34 -14.08
CA PHE A 464 -24.62 7.73 -13.62
C PHE A 464 -25.28 8.69 -14.60
N TYR A 465 -26.56 8.46 -14.90
CA TYR A 465 -27.43 9.45 -15.52
C TYR A 465 -28.21 10.19 -14.44
N PRO A 466 -28.69 11.43 -14.71
CA PRO A 466 -29.53 12.14 -13.77
C PRO A 466 -30.76 11.32 -13.37
N ASP A 467 -30.92 11.12 -12.06
CA ASP A 467 -32.13 10.55 -11.47
C ASP A 467 -32.44 11.22 -10.12
N SER A 468 -33.31 10.61 -9.29
CA SER A 468 -33.67 11.20 -7.99
C SER A 468 -32.51 11.23 -6.98
N THR A 469 -31.42 10.50 -7.23
CA THR A 469 -30.28 10.36 -6.31
C THR A 469 -28.94 10.73 -6.95
N HIS A 470 -28.80 10.66 -8.27
CA HIS A 470 -27.55 10.92 -8.97
C HIS A 470 -27.62 12.15 -9.86
N VAL A 471 -26.47 12.81 -10.00
CA VAL A 471 -26.20 13.72 -11.12
C VAL A 471 -25.52 12.93 -12.24
N LYS A 472 -25.53 13.48 -13.47
CA LYS A 472 -24.76 12.89 -14.57
C LYS A 472 -23.28 12.82 -14.17
N THR A 473 -22.70 11.64 -14.24
CA THR A 473 -21.28 11.39 -14.00
C THR A 473 -20.70 10.79 -15.27
N ASP A 474 -20.08 11.66 -16.08
CA ASP A 474 -19.39 11.30 -17.31
C ASP A 474 -17.89 11.14 -17.04
N GLU A 475 -17.40 9.90 -17.01
CA GLU A 475 -16.02 9.61 -16.67
C GLU A 475 -15.04 9.95 -17.81
N ALA A 476 -15.54 10.43 -18.96
CA ALA A 476 -14.69 11.08 -19.96
C ALA A 476 -13.96 12.30 -19.38
N GLY A 477 -14.57 13.02 -18.43
CA GLY A 477 -13.94 14.16 -17.75
C GLY A 477 -12.62 13.79 -17.07
N LEU A 478 -12.56 12.65 -16.39
CA LEU A 478 -11.32 12.15 -15.77
C LEU A 478 -10.21 11.91 -16.81
N MET A 479 -10.57 11.35 -17.96
CA MET A 479 -9.60 11.05 -19.03
C MET A 479 -9.08 12.35 -19.66
N GLU A 480 -9.95 13.33 -19.86
CA GLU A 480 -9.58 14.65 -20.39
C GLU A 480 -8.79 15.48 -19.38
N ASP A 481 -9.04 15.33 -18.07
CA ASP A 481 -8.22 15.93 -17.01
C ASP A 481 -6.79 15.40 -17.04
N MET A 482 -6.60 14.09 -17.21
CA MET A 482 -5.26 13.51 -17.34
C MET A 482 -4.51 14.05 -18.56
N ILE A 483 -5.22 14.36 -19.66
CA ILE A 483 -4.64 15.00 -20.84
C ILE A 483 -4.33 16.48 -20.56
N ALA A 484 -5.26 17.21 -19.96
CA ALA A 484 -5.11 18.63 -19.63
C ALA A 484 -3.93 18.87 -18.69
N ASP A 485 -3.71 17.96 -17.75
CA ASP A 485 -2.57 18.00 -16.82
C ASP A 485 -1.28 17.40 -17.38
N ALA A 486 -1.26 17.06 -18.67
CA ALA A 486 -0.12 16.47 -19.37
C ALA A 486 0.43 15.21 -18.67
N ILE A 487 -0.46 14.39 -18.10
CA ILE A 487 -0.13 13.01 -17.71
C ILE A 487 0.00 12.17 -18.97
N PHE A 488 -0.92 12.36 -19.92
CA PHE A 488 -0.85 11.77 -21.26
C PHE A 488 -0.85 12.85 -22.34
N ASP A 489 -0.08 12.63 -23.41
CA ASP A 489 -0.15 13.48 -24.60
C ASP A 489 -1.37 13.10 -25.44
N ILE A 490 -2.17 14.10 -25.84
CA ILE A 490 -3.36 13.90 -26.67
C ILE A 490 -3.06 13.22 -28.00
N SER A 491 -1.87 13.44 -28.58
CA SER A 491 -1.42 12.83 -29.83
C SER A 491 -0.97 11.38 -29.67
N GLU A 492 -0.73 10.95 -28.42
CA GLU A 492 -0.37 9.60 -28.01
C GLU A 492 -1.55 8.88 -27.33
N SER A 493 -2.73 9.50 -27.27
CA SER A 493 -3.90 8.97 -26.57
C SER A 493 -5.04 8.67 -27.54
N TRP A 494 -5.58 7.44 -27.46
CA TRP A 494 -6.80 7.06 -28.15
C TRP A 494 -7.97 7.03 -27.18
N ARG A 495 -8.97 7.88 -27.41
CA ARG A 495 -10.08 8.09 -26.49
C ARG A 495 -11.36 7.45 -27.02
N MET A 496 -12.05 6.73 -26.15
CA MET A 496 -13.38 6.21 -26.44
C MET A 496 -14.36 6.62 -25.35
N TYR A 497 -15.39 7.36 -25.72
CA TYR A 497 -16.41 7.86 -24.80
C TYR A 497 -17.82 7.44 -25.23
N GLU A 498 -18.77 7.54 -24.31
CA GLU A 498 -20.17 7.19 -24.57
C GLU A 498 -20.76 8.04 -25.70
N ALA A 499 -21.27 7.39 -26.74
CA ALA A 499 -21.76 8.02 -27.96
C ALA A 499 -23.20 7.61 -28.32
N GLU A 500 -23.80 6.71 -27.53
CA GLU A 500 -25.13 6.15 -27.73
C GLU A 500 -26.12 6.67 -26.67
N GLY A 501 -27.41 6.48 -26.93
CA GLY A 501 -28.49 6.83 -26.02
C GLY A 501 -28.91 8.31 -26.06
N HIS A 502 -29.79 8.68 -25.13
CA HIS A 502 -30.43 10.01 -25.07
C HIS A 502 -29.53 11.12 -24.56
N SER A 503 -28.52 10.81 -23.73
CA SER A 503 -27.59 11.82 -23.15
C SER A 503 -26.13 11.37 -23.24
N PRO A 504 -25.54 11.24 -24.45
CA PRO A 504 -24.17 10.78 -24.63
C PRO A 504 -23.14 11.75 -24.03
N SER A 505 -21.86 11.38 -24.09
CA SER A 505 -20.77 12.22 -23.61
C SER A 505 -20.67 13.52 -24.40
N SER A 506 -20.38 14.62 -23.68
CA SER A 506 -20.12 15.93 -24.29
C SER A 506 -18.66 16.12 -24.73
N TYR A 507 -17.76 15.21 -24.31
CA TYR A 507 -16.34 15.28 -24.61
C TYR A 507 -16.03 14.72 -26.01
N SER A 508 -14.96 15.21 -26.62
CA SER A 508 -14.53 14.76 -27.95
C SER A 508 -13.77 13.44 -27.87
N TRP A 509 -14.11 12.49 -28.72
CA TRP A 509 -13.52 11.14 -28.74
C TRP A 509 -12.96 10.75 -30.11
N ASN A 510 -12.14 9.70 -30.15
CA ASN A 510 -11.59 9.11 -31.37
C ASN A 510 -12.50 8.02 -31.95
N ALA A 511 -13.15 7.23 -31.09
CA ALA A 511 -14.15 6.21 -31.47
C ALA A 511 -15.26 6.10 -30.40
N PRO A 512 -16.45 5.57 -30.73
CA PRO A 512 -17.49 5.34 -29.73
C PRO A 512 -17.09 4.21 -28.77
N LEU A 513 -17.39 4.37 -27.48
CA LEU A 513 -17.13 3.36 -26.46
C LEU A 513 -18.12 2.20 -26.58
N CYS A 514 -17.67 1.08 -27.15
CA CYS A 514 -18.38 -0.19 -27.14
C CYS A 514 -17.41 -1.36 -27.27
N LEU A 515 -17.86 -2.58 -26.91
CA LEU A 515 -17.03 -3.79 -26.94
C LEU A 515 -16.29 -3.98 -28.28
N ASP A 516 -17.01 -3.86 -29.41
CA ASP A 516 -16.42 -4.09 -30.73
C ASP A 516 -15.32 -3.08 -31.06
N SER A 517 -15.53 -1.79 -30.75
CA SER A 517 -14.52 -0.75 -30.93
C SER A 517 -13.28 -1.02 -30.08
N VAL A 518 -13.47 -1.35 -28.79
CA VAL A 518 -12.38 -1.62 -27.84
C VAL A 518 -11.55 -2.81 -28.31
N LEU A 519 -12.20 -3.94 -28.65
CA LEU A 519 -11.51 -5.15 -29.09
C LEU A 519 -10.77 -4.93 -30.41
N SER A 520 -11.42 -4.28 -31.38
CA SER A 520 -10.82 -3.97 -32.68
C SER A 520 -9.57 -3.11 -32.53
N GLU A 521 -9.65 -2.05 -31.72
CA GLU A 521 -8.54 -1.13 -31.50
C GLU A 521 -7.38 -1.79 -30.75
N TRP A 522 -7.68 -2.41 -29.61
CA TRP A 522 -6.66 -2.97 -28.71
C TRP A 522 -5.98 -4.23 -29.27
N THR A 523 -6.67 -4.99 -30.12
CA THR A 523 -6.03 -6.09 -30.87
C THR A 523 -5.10 -5.56 -31.97
N THR A 524 -5.47 -4.44 -32.60
CA THR A 524 -4.74 -3.90 -33.76
C THR A 524 -3.50 -3.11 -33.35
N TYR A 525 -3.61 -2.31 -32.29
CA TYR A 525 -2.56 -1.38 -31.86
C TYR A 525 -2.05 -1.69 -30.47
N ARG A 526 -0.81 -1.29 -30.21
CA ARG A 526 -0.15 -1.48 -28.91
C ARG A 526 -0.25 -0.20 -28.10
N TYR A 527 -0.56 -0.37 -26.82
CA TYR A 527 -0.65 0.70 -25.84
C TYR A 527 0.17 0.30 -24.62
N GLY A 528 0.98 1.21 -24.08
CA GLY A 528 1.65 0.96 -22.80
C GLY A 528 0.65 0.92 -21.65
N PHE A 529 -0.46 1.64 -21.80
CA PHE A 529 -1.49 1.77 -20.79
C PHE A 529 -2.90 1.69 -21.36
N VAL A 530 -3.79 0.99 -20.65
CA VAL A 530 -5.24 0.97 -20.90
C VAL A 530 -5.96 1.33 -19.61
N ASN A 531 -6.81 2.35 -19.68
CA ASN A 531 -7.53 2.87 -18.54
C ASN A 531 -9.02 2.90 -18.82
N TRP A 532 -9.83 2.47 -17.86
CA TRP A 532 -11.26 2.74 -17.89
C TRP A 532 -11.81 3.14 -16.53
N SER A 533 -12.90 3.89 -16.57
CA SER A 533 -13.73 4.19 -15.41
C SER A 533 -15.19 3.93 -15.75
N SER A 534 -15.79 2.98 -15.03
CA SER A 534 -17.06 2.37 -15.40
C SER A 534 -17.70 1.56 -14.27
N HIS A 535 -18.86 0.96 -14.57
CA HIS A 535 -19.38 -0.12 -13.76
C HIS A 535 -18.58 -1.42 -13.98
N GLY A 536 -18.69 -2.35 -13.03
CA GLY A 536 -18.01 -3.64 -13.14
C GLY A 536 -18.62 -4.74 -12.28
N ASN A 537 -18.34 -5.97 -12.71
CA ASN A 537 -18.52 -7.19 -11.92
C ASN A 537 -17.30 -8.10 -12.14
N ASP A 538 -17.33 -9.33 -11.60
CA ASP A 538 -16.23 -10.30 -11.76
C ASP A 538 -15.95 -10.65 -13.24
N THR A 539 -16.96 -10.61 -14.11
CA THR A 539 -16.84 -11.02 -15.52
C THR A 539 -16.48 -9.91 -16.49
N GLY A 540 -16.52 -8.64 -16.11
CA GLY A 540 -16.33 -7.55 -17.06
C GLY A 540 -16.51 -6.14 -16.50
N ALA A 541 -16.22 -5.17 -17.37
CA ALA A 541 -16.50 -3.76 -17.18
C ALA A 541 -17.60 -3.31 -18.14
N TYR A 542 -18.52 -2.47 -17.67
CA TYR A 542 -19.78 -2.15 -18.35
C TYR A 542 -20.03 -0.65 -18.33
N ARG A 543 -20.60 -0.12 -19.41
CA ARG A 543 -21.05 1.29 -19.52
C ARG A 543 -22.54 1.36 -19.31
N THR A 544 -23.04 2.48 -18.80
CA THR A 544 -24.49 2.73 -18.72
C THR A 544 -24.93 3.53 -19.95
N VAL A 545 -25.98 3.06 -20.61
CA VAL A 545 -26.62 3.75 -21.75
C VAL A 545 -28.05 4.09 -21.38
N TRP A 546 -28.43 5.35 -21.51
CA TRP A 546 -29.84 5.74 -21.44
C TRP A 546 -30.51 5.45 -22.79
N VAL A 547 -31.15 4.29 -22.89
CA VAL A 547 -31.63 3.74 -24.15
C VAL A 547 -32.79 4.55 -24.73
N GLU A 548 -33.80 4.85 -23.92
CA GLU A 548 -34.97 5.64 -24.30
C GLU A 548 -35.52 6.40 -23.09
N ASP A 549 -35.88 7.68 -23.22
CA ASP A 549 -36.75 8.38 -22.26
C ASP A 549 -38.22 8.13 -22.63
N TYR A 550 -38.80 7.06 -22.08
CA TYR A 550 -40.15 6.62 -22.45
C TYR A 550 -41.24 7.58 -21.98
N ASN A 551 -40.97 8.36 -20.94
CA ASN A 551 -41.97 9.18 -20.27
C ASN A 551 -41.76 10.70 -20.53
N GLY A 552 -40.62 11.08 -21.11
CA GLY A 552 -40.29 12.45 -21.52
C GLY A 552 -40.00 13.40 -20.36
N ASN A 553 -39.50 12.89 -19.22
CA ASN A 553 -39.26 13.67 -18.00
C ASN A 553 -37.79 14.10 -17.82
N ASP A 554 -36.92 13.83 -18.81
CA ASP A 554 -35.48 14.12 -18.76
C ASP A 554 -34.78 13.53 -17.50
N THR A 555 -35.29 12.41 -16.98
CA THR A 555 -34.78 11.69 -15.80
C THR A 555 -34.67 10.21 -16.13
N CYS A 556 -33.48 9.61 -15.97
CA CYS A 556 -33.24 8.25 -16.42
C CYS A 556 -33.72 7.21 -15.39
N GLU A 557 -34.79 6.50 -15.70
CA GLU A 557 -35.29 5.43 -14.82
C GLU A 557 -34.58 4.08 -15.01
N PRO A 558 -34.65 3.18 -14.01
CA PRO A 558 -34.01 1.85 -14.12
C PRO A 558 -34.43 1.04 -15.35
N ASN A 559 -35.68 1.15 -15.82
CA ASN A 559 -36.19 0.46 -17.02
C ASN A 559 -35.78 1.13 -18.34
N GLU A 560 -35.07 2.25 -18.28
CA GLU A 560 -34.57 3.02 -19.42
C GLU A 560 -33.07 2.81 -19.64
N LYS A 561 -32.40 2.11 -18.72
CA LYS A 561 -30.96 1.88 -18.73
C LYS A 561 -30.63 0.56 -19.43
N GLY A 562 -29.56 0.58 -20.23
CA GLY A 562 -28.85 -0.59 -20.72
C GLY A 562 -27.44 -0.62 -20.16
N GLU A 563 -26.91 -1.82 -19.92
CA GLU A 563 -25.55 -2.02 -19.41
C GLU A 563 -24.69 -2.83 -20.40
N PRO A 564 -24.43 -2.33 -21.62
CA PRO A 564 -23.58 -3.03 -22.57
C PRO A 564 -22.12 -3.11 -22.07
N PRO A 565 -21.39 -4.18 -22.43
CA PRO A 565 -20.01 -4.36 -22.00
C PRO A 565 -19.05 -3.40 -22.72
N ILE A 566 -18.00 -2.99 -21.99
CA ILE A 566 -16.77 -2.39 -22.51
C ILE A 566 -15.77 -3.51 -22.82
N ILE A 567 -15.61 -4.44 -21.88
CA ILE A 567 -14.75 -5.63 -22.00
C ILE A 567 -15.26 -6.73 -21.07
N THR A 568 -15.12 -7.99 -21.49
CA THR A 568 -15.49 -9.15 -20.67
C THR A 568 -14.44 -10.26 -20.75
N THR A 569 -14.45 -11.16 -19.77
CA THR A 569 -13.58 -12.35 -19.72
C THR A 569 -13.71 -13.27 -20.93
N SER A 570 -14.79 -13.15 -21.72
CA SER A 570 -15.07 -14.02 -22.86
C SER A 570 -14.30 -13.66 -24.14
N TYR A 571 -13.76 -12.44 -24.24
CA TYR A 571 -13.24 -11.90 -25.50
C TYR A 571 -11.81 -11.34 -25.39
N LEU A 572 -10.99 -11.91 -24.51
CA LEU A 572 -9.65 -11.37 -24.23
C LEU A 572 -8.56 -11.82 -25.21
N SER A 573 -8.81 -12.86 -26.02
CA SER A 573 -7.79 -13.48 -26.86
C SER A 573 -7.25 -12.53 -27.91
N GLY A 574 -5.92 -12.38 -27.97
CA GLY A 574 -5.23 -11.59 -28.99
C GLY A 574 -5.04 -10.11 -28.66
N LEU A 575 -5.52 -9.66 -27.49
CA LEU A 575 -5.25 -8.30 -27.00
C LEU A 575 -3.75 -8.07 -26.78
N ASN A 576 -3.27 -6.90 -27.17
CA ASN A 576 -1.87 -6.52 -26.95
C ASN A 576 -1.61 -6.21 -25.48
N ASP A 577 -0.49 -6.67 -24.95
CA ASP A 577 -0.14 -6.49 -23.55
C ASP A 577 0.10 -5.03 -23.15
N ALA A 578 -0.59 -4.62 -22.08
CA ALA A 578 -0.53 -3.30 -21.49
C ALA A 578 -0.51 -3.36 -19.96
N ILE A 579 -0.16 -2.24 -19.32
CA ILE A 579 -0.58 -1.98 -17.95
C ILE A 579 -2.05 -1.56 -17.99
N VAL A 580 -2.86 -2.11 -17.11
CA VAL A 580 -4.30 -1.88 -17.09
C VAL A 580 -4.73 -1.29 -15.75
N TYR A 581 -5.50 -0.20 -15.79
CA TYR A 581 -6.19 0.30 -14.60
C TYR A 581 -7.70 0.16 -14.77
N SER A 582 -8.29 -0.69 -13.94
CA SER A 582 -9.73 -0.95 -13.92
C SER A 582 -10.38 -0.17 -12.78
N SER A 583 -10.88 1.03 -13.08
CA SER A 583 -11.68 1.81 -12.14
C SER A 583 -13.14 1.34 -12.20
N ALA A 584 -13.36 0.09 -11.78
CA ALA A 584 -14.64 -0.61 -11.82
C ALA A 584 -14.74 -1.66 -10.70
N CYS A 585 -15.95 -1.83 -10.15
CA CYS A 585 -16.20 -2.76 -9.04
C CYS A 585 -15.91 -4.21 -9.40
N LEU A 586 -15.43 -5.00 -8.42
CA LEU A 586 -15.34 -6.47 -8.45
C LEU A 586 -14.52 -7.09 -9.59
N THR A 587 -13.89 -6.29 -10.46
CA THR A 587 -13.07 -6.78 -11.58
C THR A 587 -11.83 -7.55 -11.12
N GLY A 588 -11.47 -7.46 -9.84
CA GLY A 588 -10.46 -8.27 -9.15
C GLY A 588 -11.05 -9.14 -8.03
N ASN A 589 -12.34 -9.46 -8.04
CA ASN A 589 -12.96 -10.27 -6.98
C ASN A 589 -12.29 -11.66 -6.88
N PRO A 590 -11.57 -11.98 -5.78
CA PRO A 590 -10.82 -13.23 -5.67
C PRO A 590 -11.70 -14.47 -5.48
N ASP A 591 -13.00 -14.31 -5.22
CA ASP A 591 -13.93 -15.43 -5.01
C ASP A 591 -14.27 -16.16 -6.32
N TYR A 592 -13.94 -15.55 -7.47
CA TYR A 592 -14.24 -16.05 -8.81
C TYR A 592 -13.05 -15.85 -9.76
N TYR A 593 -13.10 -16.52 -10.92
CA TYR A 593 -12.24 -16.19 -12.06
C TYR A 593 -12.63 -14.81 -12.61
N ASN A 594 -11.92 -13.79 -12.15
CA ASN A 594 -12.27 -12.40 -12.41
C ASN A 594 -11.52 -11.80 -13.63
N LEU A 595 -12.00 -10.65 -14.10
CA LEU A 595 -11.43 -9.94 -15.24
C LEU A 595 -9.92 -9.68 -15.11
N ALA A 596 -9.43 -9.23 -13.95
CA ALA A 596 -8.02 -8.93 -13.74
C ALA A 596 -7.14 -10.19 -13.86
N GLN A 597 -7.57 -11.29 -13.23
CA GLN A 597 -6.91 -12.59 -13.34
C GLN A 597 -6.89 -13.09 -14.79
N MET A 598 -7.99 -12.92 -15.55
CA MET A 598 -8.08 -13.34 -16.94
C MET A 598 -7.24 -12.48 -17.90
N LEU A 599 -7.22 -11.15 -17.72
CA LEU A 599 -6.35 -10.25 -18.49
C LEU A 599 -4.87 -10.58 -18.28
N LEU A 600 -4.51 -10.92 -17.05
CA LEU A 600 -3.16 -11.37 -16.74
C LEU A 600 -2.88 -12.73 -17.37
N GLY A 601 -3.76 -13.71 -17.20
CA GLY A 601 -3.51 -15.10 -17.62
C GLY A 601 -3.66 -15.41 -19.10
N GLU A 602 -4.56 -14.71 -19.81
CA GLU A 602 -4.87 -14.97 -21.22
C GLU A 602 -4.10 -13.99 -22.13
N SER A 603 -4.50 -12.71 -22.15
CA SER A 603 -3.84 -11.63 -22.90
C SER A 603 -4.40 -10.26 -22.49
N GLY A 604 -3.66 -9.19 -22.80
CA GLY A 604 -4.08 -7.80 -22.60
C GLY A 604 -3.47 -7.15 -21.36
N GLY A 605 -3.25 -7.88 -20.27
CA GLY A 605 -2.63 -7.34 -19.06
C GLY A 605 -1.27 -7.97 -18.74
N VAL A 606 -0.23 -7.15 -18.53
CA VAL A 606 1.00 -7.57 -17.81
C VAL A 606 0.99 -7.15 -16.35
N THR A 607 0.27 -6.06 -16.06
CA THR A 607 -0.10 -5.62 -14.72
C THR A 607 -1.50 -5.06 -14.78
N VAL A 608 -2.34 -5.37 -13.80
CA VAL A 608 -3.74 -4.93 -13.71
C VAL A 608 -4.02 -4.40 -12.30
N CYS A 609 -4.41 -3.15 -12.18
CA CYS A 609 -4.98 -2.59 -10.95
C CYS A 609 -6.49 -2.82 -10.98
N ALA A 610 -7.04 -3.56 -10.02
CA ALA A 610 -8.46 -3.89 -9.98
C ALA A 610 -8.97 -4.06 -8.55
N ALA A 611 -10.27 -3.85 -8.35
CA ALA A 611 -10.90 -3.90 -7.05
C ALA A 611 -11.46 -5.29 -6.71
N THR A 612 -11.18 -5.76 -5.49
CA THR A 612 -11.69 -7.03 -4.97
C THR A 612 -13.18 -7.00 -4.60
N ARG A 613 -13.72 -5.80 -4.38
CA ARG A 613 -15.10 -5.48 -3.98
C ARG A 613 -15.54 -4.19 -4.68
N SER A 614 -16.63 -3.60 -4.19
CA SER A 614 -17.12 -2.33 -4.71
C SER A 614 -16.10 -1.21 -4.48
N MET A 615 -15.84 -0.42 -5.53
CA MET A 615 -15.18 0.87 -5.39
C MET A 615 -16.24 1.96 -5.30
N LEU A 616 -15.97 2.96 -4.47
CA LEU A 616 -16.85 4.09 -4.25
C LEU A 616 -16.30 5.34 -4.93
N GLY A 617 -17.17 6.09 -5.58
CA GLY A 617 -16.84 7.35 -6.23
C GLY A 617 -17.86 8.43 -5.95
N PRO A 618 -17.47 9.71 -5.98
CA PRO A 618 -18.42 10.80 -5.86
C PRO A 618 -19.36 10.84 -7.08
N SER A 619 -20.66 11.06 -6.86
CA SER A 619 -21.58 11.41 -7.95
C SER A 619 -21.41 12.89 -8.30
N VAL A 620 -20.40 13.15 -9.12
CA VAL A 620 -20.11 14.46 -9.73
C VAL A 620 -19.58 14.23 -11.14
N ASP A 621 -19.69 15.24 -11.99
CA ASP A 621 -18.87 15.31 -13.19
C ASP A 621 -17.43 15.62 -12.74
N PRO A 622 -16.44 14.74 -13.02
CA PRO A 622 -15.04 15.03 -12.72
C PRO A 622 -14.55 16.16 -13.63
N VAL A 623 -14.64 17.40 -13.13
CA VAL A 623 -14.05 18.59 -13.78
C VAL A 623 -12.60 18.83 -13.30
N HIS A 624 -12.09 17.96 -12.44
CA HIS A 624 -10.69 17.82 -12.05
C HIS A 624 -10.50 16.45 -11.36
N GLY A 625 -9.33 15.82 -11.50
CA GLY A 625 -9.05 14.49 -10.95
C GLY A 625 -8.96 14.39 -9.41
N ASP A 626 -9.14 15.50 -8.70
CA ASP A 626 -8.91 15.64 -7.25
C ASP A 626 -10.23 15.74 -6.45
N VAL A 627 -11.14 14.80 -6.71
CA VAL A 627 -12.50 14.77 -6.15
C VAL A 627 -12.72 13.70 -5.07
N GLY A 628 -11.75 12.84 -4.83
CA GLY A 628 -11.83 11.68 -3.94
C GLY A 628 -12.41 10.44 -4.64
N GLY A 629 -12.58 9.36 -3.87
CA GLY A 629 -13.06 8.08 -4.36
C GLY A 629 -12.13 7.40 -5.38
N ASN A 630 -12.73 6.50 -6.17
CA ASN A 630 -12.05 5.77 -7.24
C ASN A 630 -11.43 6.67 -8.32
N ILE A 631 -12.02 7.85 -8.57
CA ILE A 631 -11.56 8.83 -9.56
C ILE A 631 -10.17 9.32 -9.19
N SER A 632 -9.96 9.77 -7.95
CA SER A 632 -8.66 10.27 -7.52
C SER A 632 -7.60 9.18 -7.42
N LEU A 633 -7.95 7.98 -6.98
CA LEU A 633 -7.01 6.84 -7.00
C LEU A 633 -6.51 6.56 -8.44
N ASN A 634 -7.42 6.55 -9.41
CA ASN A 634 -7.04 6.40 -10.82
C ASN A 634 -6.12 7.54 -11.30
N TYR A 635 -6.52 8.79 -11.04
CA TYR A 635 -5.75 9.97 -11.43
C TYR A 635 -4.33 9.96 -10.87
N TYR A 636 -4.16 9.74 -9.56
CA TYR A 636 -2.85 9.81 -8.91
C TYR A 636 -1.98 8.60 -9.21
N PHE A 637 -2.55 7.40 -9.38
CA PHE A 637 -1.81 6.27 -9.95
C PHE A 637 -1.23 6.65 -11.33
N CYS A 638 -2.07 7.20 -12.23
CA CYS A 638 -1.63 7.58 -13.57
C CYS A 638 -0.56 8.67 -13.53
N LYS A 639 -0.74 9.68 -12.67
CA LYS A 639 0.25 10.74 -12.46
C LYS A 639 1.59 10.15 -12.00
N TYR A 640 1.59 9.33 -10.95
CA TYR A 640 2.83 8.77 -10.42
C TYR A 640 3.51 7.82 -11.40
N ALA A 641 2.75 6.95 -12.06
CA ALA A 641 3.30 6.01 -13.03
C ALA A 641 3.83 6.73 -14.28
N PHE A 642 3.01 7.53 -14.95
CA PHE A 642 3.29 8.01 -16.31
C PHE A 642 3.91 9.40 -16.37
N LYS A 643 3.56 10.30 -15.44
CA LYS A 643 4.10 11.65 -15.38
C LYS A 643 5.36 11.73 -14.53
N ASP A 644 5.35 11.11 -13.36
CA ASP A 644 6.50 11.05 -12.46
C ASP A 644 7.38 9.83 -12.72
N GLU A 645 7.04 9.03 -13.75
CA GLU A 645 7.87 7.95 -14.29
C GLU A 645 8.23 6.85 -13.27
N MET A 646 7.38 6.67 -12.23
CA MET A 646 7.59 5.67 -11.20
C MET A 646 7.35 4.24 -11.74
N LYS A 647 8.01 3.26 -11.11
CA LYS A 647 7.64 1.85 -11.28
C LYS A 647 6.20 1.62 -10.84
N VAL A 648 5.55 0.62 -11.42
CA VAL A 648 4.09 0.44 -11.26
C VAL A 648 3.68 0.22 -9.79
N GLY A 649 4.43 -0.58 -9.04
CA GLY A 649 4.18 -0.78 -7.62
C GLY A 649 4.42 0.49 -6.79
N ASP A 650 5.48 1.24 -7.07
CA ASP A 650 5.75 2.52 -6.40
C ASP A 650 4.57 3.49 -6.58
N ALA A 651 4.12 3.68 -7.84
CA ALA A 651 2.96 4.51 -8.15
C ALA A 651 1.69 4.06 -7.42
N PHE A 652 1.44 2.74 -7.39
CA PHE A 652 0.25 2.16 -6.76
C PHE A 652 0.18 2.38 -5.25
N TYR A 653 1.29 2.20 -4.54
CA TYR A 653 1.32 2.37 -3.09
C TYR A 653 1.44 3.85 -2.67
N GLU A 654 2.19 4.66 -3.41
CA GLU A 654 2.24 6.11 -3.15
C GLU A 654 0.90 6.80 -3.45
N ASP A 655 0.13 6.32 -4.44
CA ASP A 655 -1.27 6.73 -4.64
C ASP A 655 -2.13 6.46 -3.41
N LYS A 656 -2.10 5.22 -2.86
CA LYS A 656 -2.84 4.89 -1.63
C LYS A 656 -2.46 5.80 -0.45
N THR A 657 -1.16 6.05 -0.25
CA THR A 657 -0.70 6.97 0.80
C THR A 657 -1.13 8.41 0.53
N TYR A 658 -1.11 8.86 -0.73
CA TYR A 658 -1.62 10.17 -1.11
C TYR A 658 -3.13 10.27 -0.80
N TYR A 659 -3.91 9.27 -1.20
CA TYR A 659 -5.35 9.24 -0.96
C TYR A 659 -5.67 9.31 0.53
N TRP A 660 -4.99 8.51 1.34
CA TRP A 660 -5.11 8.49 2.80
C TRP A 660 -4.71 9.82 3.47
N THR A 661 -3.87 10.63 2.83
CA THR A 661 -3.45 11.93 3.38
C THR A 661 -4.27 13.11 2.87
N HIS A 662 -4.93 13.00 1.72
CA HIS A 662 -5.62 14.12 1.08
C HIS A 662 -7.15 14.01 1.11
N PHE A 663 -7.72 12.80 1.18
CA PHE A 663 -9.19 12.59 1.15
C PHE A 663 -9.76 11.92 2.39
N TYR A 664 -8.93 11.19 3.15
CA TYR A 664 -9.34 10.58 4.42
C TYR A 664 -9.50 11.51 5.65
N PRO A 665 -9.06 12.79 5.70
CA PRO A 665 -9.27 13.58 6.92
C PRO A 665 -10.73 13.99 7.05
N SER A 666 -11.39 13.48 8.09
CA SER A 666 -12.73 13.89 8.44
C SER A 666 -12.76 14.76 9.70
N PRO A 667 -13.40 15.94 9.65
CA PRO A 667 -13.70 16.71 10.85
C PRO A 667 -14.83 16.09 11.70
N GLN A 668 -15.43 14.96 11.31
CA GLN A 668 -16.43 14.23 12.08
C GLN A 668 -16.36 12.73 11.77
N PRO A 669 -16.02 11.87 12.74
CA PRO A 669 -16.13 10.42 12.56
C PRO A 669 -17.53 10.05 12.07
N GLY A 670 -17.63 9.23 11.03
CA GLY A 670 -18.90 9.00 10.36
C GLY A 670 -18.84 8.06 9.17
N TRP A 671 -20.00 7.87 8.56
CA TRP A 671 -20.21 6.87 7.52
C TRP A 671 -19.35 7.08 6.26
N HIS A 672 -18.82 8.28 6.01
CA HIS A 672 -17.93 8.55 4.90
C HIS A 672 -16.48 8.10 5.13
N GLU A 673 -15.99 8.04 6.38
CA GLU A 673 -14.67 7.46 6.69
C GLU A 673 -14.61 5.99 6.26
N LEU A 674 -15.73 5.27 6.44
CA LEU A 674 -15.90 3.90 5.96
C LEU A 674 -15.67 3.79 4.45
N MET A 675 -16.14 4.75 3.66
CA MET A 675 -16.04 4.72 2.19
C MET A 675 -14.61 4.89 1.72
N ASP A 676 -13.90 5.89 2.28
CA ASP A 676 -12.51 6.14 1.92
C ASP A 676 -11.61 4.99 2.40
N TYR A 677 -11.92 4.38 3.55
CA TYR A 677 -11.23 3.20 4.09
C TYR A 677 -11.44 1.97 3.19
N TRP A 678 -12.67 1.75 2.73
CA TRP A 678 -13.04 0.69 1.80
C TRP A 678 -12.20 0.76 0.52
N ASN A 679 -12.14 1.92 -0.12
CA ASN A 679 -11.39 2.13 -1.36
C ASN A 679 -9.90 1.79 -1.21
N LEU A 680 -9.29 2.16 -0.08
CA LEU A 680 -7.89 1.85 0.21
C LEU A 680 -7.63 0.34 0.33
N LEU A 681 -8.55 -0.43 0.90
CA LEU A 681 -8.38 -1.86 1.09
C LEU A 681 -8.73 -2.70 -0.15
N THR A 682 -9.71 -2.26 -0.95
CA THR A 682 -10.22 -3.10 -2.05
C THR A 682 -9.33 -3.12 -3.29
N LEU A 683 -8.65 -2.02 -3.60
CA LEU A 683 -7.84 -1.93 -4.80
C LEU A 683 -6.55 -2.76 -4.65
N THR A 684 -6.31 -3.67 -5.58
CA THR A 684 -5.19 -4.65 -5.58
C THR A 684 -4.39 -4.58 -6.89
N LEU A 685 -3.08 -4.84 -6.80
CA LEU A 685 -2.15 -4.88 -7.94
C LEU A 685 -1.89 -6.34 -8.37
N TYR A 686 -2.40 -6.73 -9.53
CA TYR A 686 -2.11 -8.02 -10.16
C TYR A 686 -0.96 -7.87 -11.15
N GLY A 687 0.04 -8.74 -11.10
CA GLY A 687 1.27 -8.65 -11.88
C GLY A 687 2.49 -8.30 -11.03
N ASP A 688 3.56 -7.86 -11.68
CA ASP A 688 4.83 -7.56 -11.04
C ASP A 688 4.87 -6.11 -10.49
N PRO A 689 5.07 -5.91 -9.17
CA PRO A 689 5.16 -4.56 -8.59
C PRO A 689 6.45 -3.83 -8.98
N ALA A 690 7.51 -4.54 -9.35
CA ALA A 690 8.81 -3.97 -9.72
C ALA A 690 8.90 -3.61 -11.22
N LEU A 691 7.78 -3.66 -11.95
CA LEU A 691 7.71 -3.40 -13.38
C LEU A 691 8.08 -1.96 -13.74
N THR A 692 9.04 -1.81 -14.66
CA THR A 692 9.46 -0.53 -15.27
C THR A 692 8.78 -0.38 -16.62
N TRP A 693 7.77 0.49 -16.71
CA TRP A 693 6.89 0.54 -17.88
C TRP A 693 7.55 1.15 -19.12
N GLN A 694 8.54 2.04 -18.96
CA GLN A 694 9.24 2.67 -20.08
C GLN A 694 10.07 1.68 -20.92
N GLY A 695 10.29 0.48 -20.38
CA GLY A 695 11.18 -0.51 -20.95
C GLY A 695 12.64 -0.30 -20.51
N VAL A 696 13.36 -1.39 -20.30
CA VAL A 696 14.77 -1.39 -19.92
C VAL A 696 15.51 -2.52 -20.64
N THR A 697 16.82 -2.38 -20.77
CA THR A 697 17.69 -3.45 -21.31
C THR A 697 18.55 -4.03 -20.19
N GLY A 698 18.72 -5.35 -20.17
CA GLY A 698 19.67 -6.01 -19.27
C GLY A 698 21.09 -5.48 -19.45
N VAL A 699 21.82 -5.31 -18.34
CA VAL A 699 23.11 -4.60 -18.31
C VAL A 699 24.32 -5.54 -18.51
N GLU A 700 24.14 -6.86 -18.58
CA GLU A 700 25.26 -7.79 -18.79
C GLU A 700 24.94 -8.93 -19.78
N GLU A 701 25.92 -9.27 -20.63
CA GLU A 701 26.00 -10.62 -21.20
C GLU A 701 26.27 -11.54 -20.00
N ILE A 702 25.22 -12.20 -19.48
CA ILE A 702 25.38 -13.30 -18.53
C ILE A 702 26.47 -14.17 -19.12
N ALA A 703 27.65 -14.20 -18.50
CA ALA A 703 28.77 -14.97 -19.02
C ALA A 703 28.24 -16.36 -19.35
N LYS A 704 28.29 -16.74 -20.64
CA LYS A 704 27.69 -17.95 -21.25
C LYS A 704 28.10 -19.29 -20.62
N THR A 705 28.71 -19.27 -19.44
CA THR A 705 29.10 -20.42 -18.63
C THR A 705 28.17 -20.71 -17.44
N SER A 706 27.22 -19.85 -17.10
CA SER A 706 26.19 -20.14 -16.09
C SER A 706 24.79 -19.89 -16.64
N THR A 707 24.20 -20.90 -17.26
CA THR A 707 22.74 -20.95 -17.46
C THR A 707 22.08 -20.92 -16.08
N PRO A 708 21.30 -19.88 -15.73
CA PRO A 708 20.55 -19.86 -14.48
C PRO A 708 19.55 -21.03 -14.44
N GLY A 709 19.20 -21.50 -13.25
CA GLY A 709 18.49 -22.77 -13.09
C GLY A 709 19.36 -24.03 -13.29
N ARG A 710 20.70 -23.93 -13.31
CA ARG A 710 21.56 -25.13 -13.34
C ARG A 710 21.95 -25.57 -11.93
N LEU A 711 21.23 -26.55 -11.38
CA LEU A 711 21.65 -27.31 -10.20
C LEU A 711 22.59 -28.45 -10.62
N ILE A 712 23.89 -28.34 -10.33
CA ILE A 712 24.84 -29.42 -10.64
C ILE A 712 25.15 -30.20 -9.37
N LEU A 713 24.80 -31.48 -9.35
CA LEU A 713 25.31 -32.44 -8.35
C LEU A 713 26.39 -33.30 -8.99
N ASN A 714 27.61 -33.26 -8.47
CA ASN A 714 28.72 -34.07 -8.97
C ASN A 714 28.73 -35.46 -8.33
N GLN A 715 29.39 -36.41 -9.01
CA GLN A 715 29.66 -37.71 -8.41
C GLN A 715 30.56 -37.55 -7.17
N ASN A 716 30.19 -38.20 -6.06
CA ASN A 716 30.98 -38.20 -4.84
C ASN A 716 32.39 -38.78 -5.10
N SER A 717 33.40 -38.24 -4.44
CA SER A 717 34.79 -38.68 -4.61
C SER A 717 35.51 -38.79 -3.25
N PRO A 718 36.12 -39.95 -2.94
CA PRO A 718 36.18 -41.18 -3.75
C PRO A 718 34.82 -41.92 -3.81
N ASN A 719 34.63 -42.75 -4.84
CA ASN A 719 33.51 -43.70 -4.97
C ASN A 719 33.99 -44.97 -5.72
N PRO A 720 34.04 -46.17 -5.08
CA PRO A 720 33.67 -46.44 -3.69
C PRO A 720 34.56 -45.71 -2.67
N PHE A 721 34.08 -45.53 -1.45
CA PHE A 721 34.85 -44.96 -0.34
C PHE A 721 34.83 -45.87 0.89
N THR A 722 35.83 -45.75 1.76
CA THR A 722 35.99 -46.60 2.95
C THR A 722 35.84 -45.85 4.27
N VAL A 723 36.37 -44.62 4.33
CA VAL A 723 36.34 -43.77 5.54
C VAL A 723 35.39 -42.59 5.37
N SER A 724 35.58 -41.78 4.32
CA SER A 724 34.71 -40.64 4.03
C SER A 724 34.75 -40.29 2.54
N THR A 725 33.73 -39.57 2.07
CA THR A 725 33.62 -39.07 0.70
C THR A 725 33.21 -37.60 0.70
N LYS A 726 33.54 -36.89 -0.38
CA LYS A 726 33.08 -35.51 -0.61
C LYS A 726 32.07 -35.49 -1.75
N ILE A 727 30.95 -34.81 -1.52
CA ILE A 727 29.88 -34.56 -2.49
C ILE A 727 29.97 -33.09 -2.88
N LYS A 728 30.33 -32.82 -4.13
CA LYS A 728 30.42 -31.44 -4.65
C LYS A 728 29.16 -31.06 -5.41
N TYR A 729 28.72 -29.82 -5.27
CA TYR A 729 27.57 -29.30 -6.02
C TYR A 729 27.72 -27.81 -6.37
N HIS A 730 26.95 -27.34 -7.35
CA HIS A 730 26.93 -25.96 -7.80
C HIS A 730 25.50 -25.40 -7.80
N LEU A 731 25.37 -24.17 -7.32
CA LEU A 731 24.14 -23.39 -7.30
C LEU A 731 24.29 -22.18 -8.22
N SER A 732 23.29 -21.97 -9.08
CA SER A 732 23.27 -20.85 -10.03
C SER A 732 22.46 -19.64 -9.52
N VAL A 733 21.58 -19.84 -8.53
CA VAL A 733 20.80 -18.80 -7.86
C VAL A 733 20.84 -19.02 -6.34
N PRO A 734 20.67 -17.98 -5.51
CA PRO A 734 20.53 -18.15 -4.07
C PRO A 734 19.33 -19.05 -3.76
N SER A 735 19.47 -20.03 -2.88
CA SER A 735 18.39 -20.99 -2.60
C SER A 735 18.55 -21.72 -1.28
N GLN A 736 17.43 -22.15 -0.70
CA GLN A 736 17.43 -23.17 0.35
C GLN A 736 17.92 -24.50 -0.24
N VAL A 737 18.99 -25.06 0.34
CA VAL A 737 19.61 -26.31 -0.11
C VAL A 737 19.33 -27.42 0.90
N SER A 738 18.81 -28.55 0.42
CA SER A 738 18.77 -29.80 1.18
C SER A 738 19.62 -30.87 0.50
N LEU A 739 20.65 -31.37 1.18
CA LEU A 739 21.46 -32.51 0.76
C LEU A 739 21.31 -33.66 1.74
N ARG A 740 20.55 -34.69 1.36
CA ARG A 740 20.25 -35.85 2.23
C ARG A 740 20.80 -37.15 1.66
N ILE A 741 21.12 -38.09 2.54
CA ILE A 741 21.55 -39.45 2.20
C ILE A 741 20.43 -40.44 2.52
N TYR A 742 20.27 -41.42 1.64
CA TYR A 742 19.23 -42.45 1.69
C TYR A 742 19.85 -43.83 1.55
N ASP A 743 19.28 -44.82 2.24
CA ASP A 743 19.54 -46.23 1.99
C ASP A 743 18.75 -46.75 0.79
N VAL A 744 18.96 -48.02 0.41
CA VAL A 744 18.30 -48.65 -0.74
C VAL A 744 16.78 -48.78 -0.60
N SER A 745 16.25 -48.68 0.63
CA SER A 745 14.80 -48.69 0.88
C SER A 745 14.16 -47.30 0.76
N GLY A 746 14.97 -46.26 0.53
CA GLY A 746 14.51 -44.87 0.47
C GLY A 746 14.37 -44.20 1.83
N ARG A 747 14.86 -44.83 2.92
CA ARG A 747 14.89 -44.22 4.25
C ARG A 747 16.06 -43.26 4.35
N VAL A 748 15.81 -42.08 4.93
CA VAL A 748 16.84 -41.06 5.21
C VAL A 748 17.81 -41.60 6.25
N VAL A 749 19.09 -41.57 5.92
CA VAL A 749 20.21 -41.99 6.78
C VAL A 749 20.79 -40.78 7.53
N THR A 750 20.98 -39.67 6.83
CA THR A 750 21.47 -38.42 7.42
C THR A 750 21.13 -37.21 6.55
N ASN A 751 21.03 -36.04 7.18
CA ASN A 751 20.91 -34.74 6.51
C ASN A 751 22.26 -33.99 6.56
N LEU A 752 22.94 -33.88 5.43
CA LEU A 752 24.28 -33.28 5.36
C LEU A 752 24.27 -31.76 5.26
N VAL A 753 23.24 -31.20 4.61
CA VAL A 753 23.08 -29.75 4.40
C VAL A 753 21.60 -29.43 4.44
N ASN A 754 21.21 -28.42 5.20
CA ASN A 754 19.85 -27.89 5.25
C ASN A 754 19.88 -26.39 5.56
N GLU A 755 20.42 -25.61 4.62
CA GLU A 755 20.67 -24.18 4.84
C GLU A 755 20.48 -23.39 3.54
N PHE A 756 20.28 -22.08 3.68
CA PHE A 756 20.25 -21.17 2.54
C PHE A 756 21.67 -20.92 2.05
N CYS A 757 21.92 -21.16 0.76
CA CYS A 757 23.22 -21.01 0.13
C CYS A 757 23.16 -19.96 -1.00
N LYS A 758 24.25 -19.20 -1.16
CA LYS A 758 24.47 -18.27 -2.28
C LYS A 758 24.79 -19.02 -3.59
N PRO A 759 24.78 -18.36 -4.77
CA PRO A 759 25.35 -18.92 -5.98
C PRO A 759 26.82 -19.27 -5.77
N GLY A 760 27.25 -20.47 -6.16
CA GLY A 760 28.61 -20.90 -5.88
C GLY A 760 28.84 -22.40 -5.97
N ASN A 761 30.09 -22.80 -5.71
CA ASN A 761 30.49 -24.21 -5.67
C ASN A 761 30.68 -24.64 -4.21
N TYR A 762 30.06 -25.77 -3.85
CA TYR A 762 29.99 -26.28 -2.49
C TYR A 762 30.49 -27.72 -2.41
N ALA A 763 30.87 -28.15 -1.21
CA ALA A 763 31.29 -29.51 -0.94
C ALA A 763 30.86 -29.96 0.47
N ALA A 764 30.02 -31.00 0.56
CA ALA A 764 29.67 -31.65 1.81
C ALA A 764 30.50 -32.93 1.99
N LYS A 765 30.88 -33.24 3.24
CA LYS A 765 31.60 -34.47 3.59
C LYS A 765 30.64 -35.43 4.28
N TRP A 766 30.66 -36.70 3.87
CA TRP A 766 30.02 -37.78 4.61
C TRP A 766 31.06 -38.81 5.06
N ASP A 767 30.96 -39.25 6.30
CA ASP A 767 31.90 -40.18 6.95
C ASP A 767 31.29 -41.58 7.20
N GLY A 768 30.14 -41.87 6.60
CA GLY A 768 29.48 -43.17 6.74
C GLY A 768 28.75 -43.35 8.08
N ARG A 769 28.32 -42.25 8.72
CA ARG A 769 27.46 -42.29 9.91
C ARG A 769 26.03 -41.83 9.60
N SER A 770 25.08 -42.30 10.40
CA SER A 770 23.70 -41.78 10.41
C SER A 770 23.58 -40.54 11.31
N ASP A 771 22.43 -39.88 11.31
CA ASP A 771 22.15 -38.76 12.23
C ASP A 771 22.27 -39.14 13.72
N GLY A 772 22.09 -40.42 14.05
CA GLY A 772 22.30 -40.96 15.40
C GLY A 772 23.77 -41.17 15.79
N GLY A 773 24.72 -40.90 14.89
CA GLY A 773 26.15 -41.11 15.10
C GLY A 773 26.64 -42.54 14.85
N ASP A 774 25.72 -43.49 14.63
CA ASP A 774 26.04 -44.89 14.35
C ASP A 774 26.64 -45.09 12.96
N GLU A 775 27.58 -46.00 12.86
CA GLU A 775 28.17 -46.43 11.59
C GLU A 775 27.16 -47.22 10.75
N VAL A 776 27.08 -46.88 9.47
CA VAL A 776 26.21 -47.61 8.53
C VAL A 776 26.98 -48.73 7.82
N ALA A 777 26.28 -49.81 7.46
CA ALA A 777 26.89 -50.98 6.85
C ALA A 777 27.49 -50.72 5.47
N SER A 778 28.43 -51.57 5.03
CA SER A 778 28.91 -51.60 3.65
C SER A 778 27.74 -51.80 2.69
N GLY A 779 27.64 -51.00 1.63
CA GLY A 779 26.47 -51.04 0.77
C GLY A 779 26.34 -49.88 -0.21
N VAL A 780 25.22 -49.90 -0.94
CA VAL A 780 24.83 -48.85 -1.87
C VAL A 780 23.97 -47.83 -1.14
N TYR A 781 24.28 -46.55 -1.36
CA TYR A 781 23.52 -45.42 -0.83
C TYR A 781 23.20 -44.43 -1.95
N PHE A 782 22.21 -43.57 -1.73
CA PHE A 782 21.87 -42.48 -2.62
C PHE A 782 21.99 -41.16 -1.88
N TYR A 783 22.54 -40.14 -2.52
CA TYR A 783 22.49 -38.77 -2.02
C TYR A 783 21.68 -37.93 -2.98
N ARG A 784 20.88 -37.03 -2.42
CA ARG A 784 19.93 -36.19 -3.14
C ARG A 784 20.13 -34.75 -2.74
N LEU A 785 20.36 -33.92 -3.75
CA LEU A 785 20.41 -32.47 -3.63
C LEU A 785 19.10 -31.89 -4.14
N GLU A 786 18.47 -31.06 -3.32
CA GLU A 786 17.29 -30.27 -3.63
C GLU A 786 17.66 -28.81 -3.40
N ALA A 787 17.62 -27.99 -4.45
CA ALA A 787 17.85 -26.55 -4.37
C ALA A 787 17.27 -25.88 -5.60
N SER A 788 16.71 -24.68 -5.45
CA SER A 788 16.05 -23.96 -6.55
C SER A 788 15.04 -24.85 -7.28
N GLY A 789 14.38 -25.79 -6.57
CA GLY A 789 13.27 -26.63 -7.10
C GLY A 789 13.72 -27.80 -7.94
N LEU A 790 15.01 -27.81 -8.27
CA LEU A 790 15.63 -28.90 -8.99
C LEU A 790 16.05 -29.97 -7.99
N ARG A 791 15.88 -31.22 -8.40
CA ARG A 791 16.27 -32.38 -7.63
C ARG A 791 17.24 -33.22 -8.43
N ASN A 792 18.41 -33.46 -7.87
CA ASN A 792 19.41 -34.32 -8.49
C ASN A 792 19.79 -35.42 -7.49
N THR A 793 19.73 -36.69 -7.92
CA THR A 793 20.07 -37.84 -7.08
C THR A 793 21.19 -38.63 -7.73
N LYS A 794 22.19 -39.02 -6.95
CA LYS A 794 23.29 -39.88 -7.40
C LYS A 794 23.54 -41.01 -6.42
N LYS A 795 24.10 -42.10 -6.96
CA LYS A 795 24.46 -43.32 -6.22
C LYS A 795 25.89 -43.21 -5.69
N MET A 796 26.15 -43.75 -4.51
CA MET A 796 27.49 -43.99 -3.95
C MET A 796 27.61 -45.38 -3.35
N VAL A 797 28.86 -45.86 -3.19
CA VAL A 797 29.17 -47.18 -2.63
C VAL A 797 30.13 -47.00 -1.45
N LEU A 798 29.74 -47.51 -0.29
CA LEU A 798 30.56 -47.60 0.92
C LEU A 798 31.13 -49.02 1.03
N LEU A 799 32.45 -49.14 1.17
CA LEU A 799 33.17 -50.38 1.43
C LEU A 799 33.89 -50.26 2.77
N ARG A 800 33.39 -50.93 3.79
CA ARG A 800 34.10 -51.16 5.05
C ARG A 800 34.45 -52.62 5.21
#